data_AF-A0A820BDG6-F1
#
_entry.id   AF-A0A820BDG6-F1
#
_cell.length_a   1.000
_cell.length_b   1.000
_cell.length_c   1.000
_cell.angle_alpha   90.00
_cell.angle_beta   90.00
_cell.angle_gamma   90.00
#
_symmetry.space_group_name_H-M   'P 1'
#
loop_
_entity.id
_entity.type
_entity.pdbx_description
1 polymer ?
#
loop_
_entity_poly.entity_id
_entity_poly.type
_entity_poly.pdbx_seq_one_letter_code
_entity_poly.pdbx_strand_id
1 'polypeptide(L)'
;GSNNRHNENTRERQNENLSYDSQNNGRGGYNVGDDGAIYYYTNSILPIQWTNQHSCNDVNADCSILFQYTCDDTLRDGRSTTTIPVSVEGENNSTYRLTEDLTSYLNCRVRSRNKNLFTANQRPNGDSSIYTGQNRAGTRYGYECPEERDYYPYWQPTNWIDIAILTNRQDLCSYYRQNSQNVQSRFACTFATKADLIKANDLKIILPNNKEACEAFNNPILNGIKPRWIEFPSHNQPPPECYSPSYTRENHLGDASGSDMPVYNWTLPNISAKKCVLRVRYNISTGDYDGWNINSTSDNGNLYIMKEYFPNQSTAESRGYRYQTNPEIKLFNDIDLTFQLAINTAQYGRVFQDRSFTFEIRQRPSEYQDKPIYNLNVRGRRGNIVQVYPAVEYDFVPNRLEIPPNSYVHIQWIGSNTTPAGNGQGNQQIDRNNLLLLTNKVINPNWNQFEYLNSTGLLLANMPALLNQTSFLHLPLNDRRQLAASGQNTDPLLYNASAYFDLGPRLISAESAGVYHYVSTRNNDFSNRDQKGRVIVQPFQFKYQLIGQNRHTMKLGNAILTFPENCVNTTISVKFSQYTRDQLAKILPKNGQNIVAKETLFNNVYVIEPHEYRFSSNIEFEIPLTELNNNEKNVDVLQFEPRNGVYLKLPTTIDTNNRMLKFRSDTAGVFVFVERPSSPIWIAGIVIPIVLVLIIVISTIVYFKLSPNRYTEIKGELSKTKRSFLPRV
;
A
#
# COMPACT_ATOMS: atom_id res chain seq x y z
N GLY A 1 8.90 -9.39 0.10
CA GLY A 1 10.02 -9.21 1.02
C GLY A 1 10.97 -10.38 0.88
N SER A 2 11.81 -10.60 1.89
CA SER A 2 12.81 -11.66 1.88
C SER A 2 12.23 -13.02 2.22
N ASN A 3 11.16 -13.09 3.02
CA ASN A 3 10.63 -14.34 3.56
C ASN A 3 11.67 -15.27 4.24
N ASN A 4 12.62 -14.71 5.00
CA ASN A 4 13.83 -15.41 5.50
C ASN A 4 14.72 -16.05 4.43
N ARG A 5 14.45 -15.83 3.15
CA ARG A 5 15.33 -16.20 2.07
C ARG A 5 16.54 -15.25 2.05
N HIS A 6 17.68 -15.80 1.68
CA HIS A 6 18.93 -15.06 1.52
C HIS A 6 19.56 -15.40 0.15
N ASN A 7 20.88 -15.58 0.05
CA ASN A 7 21.63 -15.94 -1.17
C ASN A 7 21.60 -17.46 -1.44
N GLU A 8 20.41 -18.05 -1.50
CA GLU A 8 20.24 -19.49 -1.60
C GLU A 8 19.92 -19.91 -3.05
N ASN A 9 20.46 -21.05 -3.49
CA ASN A 9 20.23 -21.63 -4.82
C ASN A 9 19.11 -22.69 -4.85
N THR A 10 18.46 -22.94 -3.71
CA THR A 10 17.32 -23.84 -3.57
C THR A 10 16.01 -23.08 -3.86
N ARG A 11 14.95 -23.79 -4.26
CA ARG A 11 13.64 -23.16 -4.50
C ARG A 11 13.00 -22.68 -3.19
N GLU A 12 13.08 -23.51 -2.15
CA GLU A 12 12.74 -23.23 -0.76
C GLU A 12 13.83 -22.37 -0.10
N ARG A 13 13.47 -21.63 0.95
CA ARG A 13 14.47 -21.07 1.86
C ARG A 13 15.19 -22.18 2.63
N GLN A 14 16.47 -22.03 2.96
CA GLN A 14 17.21 -23.07 3.70
C GLN A 14 16.92 -23.01 5.20
N ASN A 15 16.66 -21.82 5.74
CA ASN A 15 16.43 -21.62 7.16
C ASN A 15 15.22 -20.73 7.43
N GLU A 16 14.12 -21.35 7.88
CA GLU A 16 12.92 -20.61 8.27
C GLU A 16 13.07 -19.79 9.54
N ASN A 17 14.07 -20.09 10.36
CA ASN A 17 14.37 -19.42 11.62
C ASN A 17 15.42 -18.31 11.46
N LEU A 18 15.77 -17.91 10.23
CA LEU A 18 16.86 -16.98 9.95
C LEU A 18 16.69 -15.65 10.71
N SER A 19 15.53 -15.01 10.61
CA SER A 19 15.33 -13.64 11.10
C SER A 19 14.01 -13.37 11.80
N TYR A 20 12.90 -13.97 11.37
CA TYR A 20 11.55 -13.75 11.91
C TYR A 20 10.62 -14.91 11.55
N ASP A 21 9.46 -15.03 12.16
CA ASP A 21 8.51 -16.07 11.79
C ASP A 21 7.56 -15.57 10.69
N SER A 22 7.80 -15.99 9.46
CA SER A 22 6.96 -15.61 8.31
C SER A 22 5.57 -16.25 8.30
N GLN A 23 5.42 -17.42 8.95
CA GLN A 23 4.27 -18.31 8.88
C GLN A 23 3.82 -18.74 7.47
N ASN A 24 4.66 -18.58 6.45
CA ASN A 24 4.32 -19.01 5.09
C ASN A 24 5.02 -20.32 4.68
N ASN A 25 4.65 -20.81 3.50
CA ASN A 25 4.99 -22.13 2.95
C ASN A 25 6.47 -22.35 2.57
N GLY A 26 7.42 -21.56 3.10
CA GLY A 26 8.87 -21.78 2.91
C GLY A 26 9.41 -21.48 1.52
N ARG A 27 8.55 -21.33 0.52
CA ARG A 27 8.90 -21.11 -0.89
C ARG A 27 8.69 -19.67 -1.36
N GLY A 28 8.22 -18.76 -0.50
CA GLY A 28 8.11 -17.33 -0.82
C GLY A 28 9.46 -16.58 -0.73
N GLY A 29 9.46 -15.29 -1.07
CA GLY A 29 10.60 -14.39 -0.89
C GLY A 29 11.60 -14.33 -2.04
N TYR A 30 12.47 -13.32 -1.97
CA TYR A 30 13.49 -13.01 -2.98
C TYR A 30 14.89 -13.14 -2.40
N ASN A 31 15.88 -13.42 -3.26
CA ASN A 31 17.27 -13.43 -2.81
C ASN A 31 17.75 -12.01 -2.46
N VAL A 32 18.72 -11.93 -1.56
CA VAL A 32 19.37 -10.66 -1.21
C VAL A 32 20.08 -10.08 -2.43
N GLY A 33 20.14 -8.76 -2.51
CA GLY A 33 20.93 -8.08 -3.53
C GLY A 33 22.42 -8.07 -3.19
N ASP A 34 23.26 -8.32 -4.20
CA ASP A 34 24.70 -8.51 -4.00
C ASP A 34 25.54 -7.22 -4.14
N ASP A 35 24.98 -6.15 -4.73
CA ASP A 35 25.71 -4.92 -5.12
C ASP A 35 25.24 -3.65 -4.37
N GLY A 36 25.03 -3.77 -3.05
CA GLY A 36 24.68 -2.64 -2.17
C GLY A 36 23.19 -2.60 -1.78
N ALA A 37 22.80 -1.50 -1.14
CA ALA A 37 21.42 -1.28 -0.70
C ALA A 37 20.70 -0.32 -1.66
N ILE A 38 19.45 -0.65 -1.99
CA ILE A 38 18.57 0.29 -2.68
C ILE A 38 18.30 1.50 -1.77
N TYR A 39 18.09 2.68 -2.35
CA TYR A 39 17.82 3.88 -1.56
C TYR A 39 16.61 4.64 -2.08
N TYR A 40 15.93 5.34 -1.19
CA TYR A 40 14.82 6.22 -1.53
C TYR A 40 15.04 7.60 -0.93
N TYR A 41 14.57 8.64 -1.62
CA TYR A 41 14.61 9.99 -1.09
C TYR A 41 13.47 10.24 -0.10
N THR A 42 13.72 11.11 0.89
CA THR A 42 12.68 11.61 1.78
C THR A 42 11.51 12.20 0.98
N ASN A 43 10.29 11.98 1.49
CA ASN A 43 9.03 12.42 0.87
C ASN A 43 8.80 11.88 -0.57
N SER A 44 9.56 10.88 -1.02
CA SER A 44 9.24 10.15 -2.25
C SER A 44 8.11 9.15 -2.02
N ILE A 45 7.41 8.77 -3.08
CA ILE A 45 6.28 7.84 -3.02
C ILE A 45 6.79 6.45 -3.40
N LEU A 46 6.74 5.51 -2.46
CA LEU A 46 7.10 4.11 -2.66
C LEU A 46 5.84 3.25 -2.66
N PRO A 47 5.46 2.68 -3.82
CA PRO A 47 4.35 1.73 -3.90
C PRO A 47 4.73 0.40 -3.23
N ILE A 48 4.01 0.04 -2.17
CA ILE A 48 4.13 -1.26 -1.51
C ILE A 48 3.02 -2.15 -2.04
N GLN A 49 3.40 -3.26 -2.68
CA GLN A 49 2.47 -4.28 -3.14
C GLN A 49 2.76 -5.61 -2.43
N TRP A 50 1.72 -6.39 -2.16
CA TRP A 50 1.83 -7.64 -1.43
C TRP A 50 0.90 -8.70 -2.02
N THR A 51 1.16 -9.94 -1.63
CA THR A 51 0.28 -11.08 -1.90
C THR A 51 -0.19 -11.64 -0.57
N ASN A 52 -1.47 -12.00 -0.47
CA ASN A 52 -2.05 -12.68 0.68
C ASN A 52 -2.84 -13.91 0.22
N GLN A 53 -2.72 -15.02 0.93
CA GLN A 53 -3.41 -16.26 0.56
C GLN A 53 -4.89 -16.22 0.96
N HIS A 54 -5.23 -15.65 2.12
CA HIS A 54 -6.60 -15.55 2.59
C HIS A 54 -7.23 -14.25 2.05
N SER A 55 -8.54 -14.10 2.16
CA SER A 55 -9.22 -12.89 1.70
C SER A 55 -9.01 -11.70 2.66
N CYS A 56 -9.31 -10.51 2.17
CA CYS A 56 -9.36 -9.29 2.96
C CYS A 56 -10.44 -8.38 2.37
N ASN A 57 -11.12 -7.61 3.23
CA ASN A 57 -12.35 -6.89 2.87
C ASN A 57 -13.38 -7.79 2.14
N ASP A 58 -13.49 -9.04 2.59
CA ASP A 58 -14.41 -10.09 2.10
C ASP A 58 -15.17 -10.64 3.31
N VAL A 59 -16.35 -11.22 3.10
CA VAL A 59 -17.16 -11.84 4.16
C VAL A 59 -16.48 -13.06 4.79
N ASN A 60 -15.50 -13.65 4.11
CA ASN A 60 -14.87 -14.90 4.55
C ASN A 60 -13.86 -14.73 5.71
N ALA A 61 -13.33 -13.53 5.96
CA ALA A 61 -12.33 -13.32 7.01
C ALA A 61 -12.33 -11.89 7.56
N ASP A 62 -12.18 -11.76 8.88
CA ASP A 62 -11.71 -10.50 9.47
C ASP A 62 -10.20 -10.38 9.22
N CYS A 63 -9.78 -9.21 8.76
CA CYS A 63 -8.45 -8.99 8.19
C CYS A 63 -7.89 -7.64 8.64
N SER A 64 -6.60 -7.63 8.96
CA SER A 64 -5.81 -6.40 9.09
C SER A 64 -4.42 -6.55 8.46
N ILE A 65 -3.99 -5.54 7.71
CA ILE A 65 -2.66 -5.45 7.09
C ILE A 65 -1.95 -4.24 7.69
N LEU A 66 -0.86 -4.48 8.41
CA LEU A 66 -0.10 -3.44 9.08
C LEU A 66 1.25 -3.25 8.41
N PHE A 67 1.54 -2.01 8.03
CA PHE A 67 2.83 -1.58 7.50
C PHE A 67 3.63 -0.89 8.60
N GLN A 68 4.87 -1.33 8.78
CA GLN A 68 5.78 -0.80 9.78
C GLN A 68 7.19 -0.68 9.21
N TYR A 69 8.00 0.20 9.76
CA TYR A 69 9.43 0.23 9.46
C TYR A 69 10.25 0.47 10.72
N THR A 70 11.53 0.16 10.64
CA THR A 70 12.50 0.53 11.66
C THR A 70 13.81 0.91 10.96
N CYS A 71 14.57 1.82 11.57
CA CYS A 71 15.87 2.25 11.07
C CYS A 71 16.85 2.30 12.24
N ASP A 72 17.99 1.63 12.09
CA ASP A 72 19.05 1.59 13.09
C ASP A 72 20.38 1.20 12.42
N ASP A 73 21.50 1.77 12.88
CA ASP A 73 22.81 1.59 12.26
C ASP A 73 23.35 0.15 12.41
N THR A 74 22.77 -0.67 13.28
CA THR A 74 23.15 -2.08 13.44
C THR A 74 22.46 -3.01 12.45
N LEU A 75 21.33 -2.60 11.85
CA LEU A 75 20.56 -3.43 10.93
C LEU A 75 21.40 -3.82 9.71
N ARG A 76 21.21 -5.03 9.23
CA ARG A 76 21.99 -5.59 8.11
C ARG A 76 21.37 -6.89 7.61
N ASP A 77 21.59 -7.17 6.33
CA ASP A 77 21.17 -8.43 5.73
C ASP A 77 22.14 -9.59 6.02
N GLY A 78 23.42 -9.28 6.23
CA GLY A 78 24.45 -10.28 6.49
C GLY A 78 24.82 -11.09 5.24
N ARG A 79 25.54 -12.19 5.44
CA ARG A 79 25.89 -13.17 4.40
C ARG A 79 25.55 -14.61 4.79
N SER A 80 25.29 -14.86 6.08
CA SER A 80 24.97 -16.17 6.61
C SER A 80 23.52 -16.56 6.36
N THR A 81 23.29 -17.83 6.04
CA THR A 81 21.96 -18.46 6.06
C THR A 81 21.62 -19.09 7.42
N THR A 82 22.52 -18.99 8.41
CA THR A 82 22.30 -19.50 9.77
C THR A 82 21.71 -18.43 10.70
N THR A 83 20.92 -18.87 11.68
CA THR A 83 20.30 -17.97 12.66
C THR A 83 21.35 -17.38 13.59
N ILE A 84 21.33 -16.06 13.78
CA ILE A 84 22.21 -15.32 14.68
C ILE A 84 22.28 -15.93 16.09
N PRO A 85 23.44 -16.14 16.72
CA PRO A 85 23.53 -16.60 18.12
C PRO A 85 23.03 -15.54 19.11
N VAL A 86 22.42 -15.94 20.22
CA VAL A 86 21.96 -15.01 21.28
C VAL A 86 23.14 -14.59 22.15
N SER A 87 23.99 -13.69 21.64
CA SER A 87 25.13 -13.14 22.38
C SER A 87 25.59 -11.80 21.79
N VAL A 88 26.42 -11.07 22.55
CA VAL A 88 27.02 -9.81 22.09
C VAL A 88 27.93 -10.05 20.89
N GLU A 89 28.67 -11.17 20.88
CA GLU A 89 29.53 -11.56 19.75
C GLU A 89 28.69 -11.85 18.49
N GLY A 90 27.52 -12.50 18.66
CA GLY A 90 26.58 -12.73 17.57
C GLY A 90 26.03 -11.42 16.99
N GLU A 91 25.62 -10.49 17.85
CA GLU A 91 25.13 -9.16 17.45
C GLU A 91 26.21 -8.31 16.77
N ASN A 92 27.46 -8.39 17.20
CA ASN A 92 28.58 -7.65 16.61
C ASN A 92 29.12 -8.29 15.32
N ASN A 93 28.81 -9.55 15.06
CA ASN A 93 29.26 -10.23 13.85
C ASN A 93 28.38 -9.85 12.65
N SER A 94 28.95 -9.08 11.73
CA SER A 94 28.31 -8.56 10.52
C SER A 94 27.87 -9.65 9.52
N THR A 95 28.33 -10.89 9.69
CA THR A 95 27.95 -12.03 8.85
C THR A 95 26.50 -12.44 9.05
N TYR A 96 25.92 -12.22 10.23
CA TYR A 96 24.53 -12.56 10.50
C TYR A 96 23.58 -11.46 10.08
N ARG A 97 22.39 -11.87 9.62
CA ARG A 97 21.26 -10.98 9.44
C ARG A 97 20.78 -10.44 10.78
N LEU A 98 20.53 -9.14 10.86
CA LEU A 98 19.99 -8.46 12.03
C LEU A 98 18.91 -7.47 11.58
N THR A 99 17.65 -7.75 11.94
CA THR A 99 16.51 -6.86 11.69
C THR A 99 15.91 -6.27 12.96
N GLU A 100 16.29 -6.79 14.12
CA GLU A 100 15.90 -6.36 15.48
C GLU A 100 17.11 -6.56 16.39
N ASP A 101 17.31 -5.71 17.40
CA ASP A 101 18.50 -5.76 18.25
C ASP A 101 18.38 -6.78 19.39
N LEU A 102 19.53 -7.19 19.95
CA LEU A 102 19.58 -8.19 21.02
C LEU A 102 18.90 -7.72 22.31
N THR A 103 18.95 -6.42 22.63
CA THR A 103 18.36 -5.88 23.87
C THR A 103 16.85 -6.04 23.85
N SER A 104 16.22 -5.68 22.73
CA SER A 104 14.78 -5.82 22.53
C SER A 104 14.34 -7.29 22.63
N TYR A 105 15.12 -8.19 22.01
CA TYR A 105 14.88 -9.63 22.10
C TYR A 105 15.04 -10.18 23.52
N LEU A 106 16.11 -9.82 24.23
CA LEU A 106 16.33 -10.26 25.61
C LEU A 106 15.22 -9.77 26.54
N ASN A 107 14.78 -8.52 26.39
CA ASN A 107 13.63 -8.00 27.10
C ASN A 107 12.38 -8.85 26.86
N CYS A 108 12.10 -9.23 25.61
CA CYS A 108 11.00 -10.13 25.30
C CYS A 108 11.17 -11.53 25.93
N ARG A 109 12.39 -12.08 25.91
CA ARG A 109 12.68 -13.40 26.49
C ARG A 109 12.52 -13.47 27.99
N VAL A 110 12.92 -12.43 28.71
CA VAL A 110 12.83 -12.39 30.18
C VAL A 110 11.50 -11.83 30.66
N ARG A 111 10.75 -11.09 29.84
CA ARG A 111 9.44 -10.55 30.25
C ARG A 111 8.38 -11.66 30.32
N SER A 112 7.58 -11.66 31.38
CA SER A 112 6.37 -12.47 31.50
C SER A 112 5.38 -12.11 30.40
N ARG A 113 4.89 -13.12 29.67
CA ARG A 113 3.81 -12.91 28.69
C ARG A 113 2.57 -12.33 29.36
N ASN A 114 1.74 -11.68 28.56
CA ASN A 114 0.40 -11.30 28.99
C ASN A 114 -0.49 -12.54 29.04
N LYS A 115 -0.84 -12.97 30.26
CA LYS A 115 -1.67 -14.15 30.52
C LYS A 115 -3.17 -13.91 30.28
N ASN A 116 -3.56 -12.68 29.95
CA ASN A 116 -4.92 -12.35 29.52
C ASN A 116 -5.15 -12.57 28.01
N LEU A 117 -4.10 -12.81 27.22
CA LEU A 117 -4.27 -13.02 25.78
C LEU A 117 -4.94 -14.36 25.49
N PHE A 118 -5.89 -14.36 24.56
CA PHE A 118 -6.53 -15.57 24.06
C PHE A 118 -5.49 -16.48 23.39
N THR A 119 -5.47 -17.75 23.79
CA THR A 119 -4.62 -18.80 23.22
C THR A 119 -5.41 -19.95 22.64
N ALA A 120 -6.74 -19.85 22.58
CA ALA A 120 -7.60 -20.91 22.05
C ALA A 120 -7.37 -22.22 22.83
N ASN A 121 -7.05 -23.31 22.14
CA ASN A 121 -6.60 -24.57 22.70
C ASN A 121 -5.06 -24.74 22.64
N GLN A 122 -4.32 -23.70 22.26
CA GLN A 122 -2.88 -23.70 22.08
C GLN A 122 -2.16 -23.26 23.37
N ARG A 123 -2.13 -24.15 24.37
CA ARG A 123 -1.52 -23.89 25.68
C ARG A 123 0.00 -23.62 25.58
N PRO A 124 0.48 -22.39 25.84
CA PRO A 124 1.89 -22.04 25.77
C PRO A 124 2.77 -22.89 26.70
N ASN A 125 3.97 -23.30 26.26
CA ASN A 125 4.87 -24.16 27.05
C ASN A 125 5.69 -23.41 28.11
N GLY A 126 5.52 -22.09 28.24
CA GLY A 126 6.27 -21.26 29.17
C GLY A 126 5.64 -19.91 29.40
N ASP A 127 6.22 -19.16 30.33
CA ASP A 127 5.63 -17.95 30.90
C ASP A 127 6.20 -16.64 30.35
N SER A 128 7.16 -16.66 29.42
CA SER A 128 7.70 -15.43 28.81
C SER A 128 7.04 -15.03 27.49
N SER A 129 7.22 -13.78 27.06
CA SER A 129 6.64 -13.21 25.83
C SER A 129 7.10 -13.89 24.52
N ILE A 130 8.01 -14.88 24.57
CA ILE A 130 8.31 -15.72 23.39
C ILE A 130 7.29 -16.85 23.18
N TYR A 131 6.51 -17.18 24.20
CA TYR A 131 5.48 -18.20 24.11
C TYR A 131 4.15 -17.52 23.80
N THR A 132 3.56 -17.81 22.64
CA THR A 132 2.23 -17.32 22.23
C THR A 132 1.34 -18.49 21.80
N GLY A 133 0.06 -18.24 21.50
CA GLY A 133 -0.80 -19.28 20.91
C GLY A 133 -0.26 -19.79 19.57
N GLN A 134 0.38 -18.92 18.79
CA GLN A 134 1.00 -19.27 17.51
C GLN A 134 2.43 -19.83 17.67
N ASN A 135 3.18 -19.40 18.68
CA ASN A 135 4.55 -19.88 18.98
C ASN A 135 4.62 -20.65 20.31
N ARG A 136 3.84 -21.73 20.41
CA ARG A 136 3.65 -22.48 21.67
C ARG A 136 4.94 -23.00 22.29
N ALA A 137 5.89 -23.43 21.45
CA ALA A 137 7.16 -24.02 21.87
C ALA A 137 8.25 -22.98 22.18
N GLY A 138 7.99 -21.68 21.96
CA GLY A 138 9.01 -20.64 22.11
C GLY A 138 10.14 -20.79 21.07
N THR A 139 9.82 -21.30 19.88
CA THR A 139 10.79 -21.42 18.78
C THR A 139 11.36 -20.05 18.47
N ARG A 140 12.68 -19.99 18.26
CA ARG A 140 13.40 -18.75 18.03
C ARG A 140 13.56 -18.47 16.54
N TYR A 141 13.16 -17.27 16.14
CA TYR A 141 13.34 -16.74 14.80
C TYR A 141 14.15 -15.46 14.87
N GLY A 142 15.46 -15.55 14.59
CA GLY A 142 16.38 -14.44 14.81
C GLY A 142 16.26 -13.84 16.23
N TYR A 143 15.93 -12.55 16.27
CA TYR A 143 15.68 -11.74 17.47
C TYR A 143 14.24 -11.20 17.52
N GLU A 144 13.31 -11.85 16.83
CA GLU A 144 11.90 -11.50 16.90
C GLU A 144 11.29 -11.73 18.30
N CYS A 145 10.39 -10.84 18.70
CA CYS A 145 9.47 -11.07 19.82
C CYS A 145 8.10 -11.57 19.31
N PRO A 146 7.75 -12.86 19.52
CA PRO A 146 6.48 -13.44 19.07
C PRO A 146 5.23 -12.71 19.58
N GLU A 147 5.20 -12.25 20.83
CA GLU A 147 4.06 -11.50 21.37
C GLU A 147 3.90 -10.12 20.69
N GLU A 148 5.00 -9.46 20.31
CA GLU A 148 4.94 -8.20 19.56
C GLU A 148 4.44 -8.42 18.14
N ARG A 149 4.88 -9.52 17.51
CA ARG A 149 4.40 -9.94 16.18
C ARG A 149 2.89 -10.20 16.20
N ASP A 150 2.42 -11.00 17.14
CA ASP A 150 1.05 -11.54 17.15
C ASP A 150 -0.03 -10.51 17.52
N TYR A 151 0.32 -9.47 18.28
CA TYR A 151 -0.67 -8.54 18.83
C TYR A 151 -0.38 -7.08 18.46
N TYR A 152 -1.45 -6.34 18.13
CA TYR A 152 -1.38 -4.94 17.75
C TYR A 152 -2.60 -4.16 18.26
N PRO A 153 -2.43 -2.94 18.80
CA PRO A 153 -1.17 -2.28 19.14
C PRO A 153 -0.44 -2.99 20.27
N TYR A 154 0.90 -3.02 20.22
CA TYR A 154 1.68 -3.65 21.27
C TYR A 154 1.76 -2.73 22.50
N TRP A 155 1.41 -3.26 23.67
CA TRP A 155 1.36 -2.53 24.96
C TRP A 155 2.73 -2.44 25.65
N GLN A 156 3.74 -3.10 25.10
CA GLN A 156 5.12 -3.04 25.56
C GLN A 156 5.98 -2.30 24.53
N PRO A 157 7.22 -1.89 24.86
CA PRO A 157 8.10 -1.22 23.92
C PRO A 157 8.38 -2.07 22.67
N THR A 158 8.31 -1.45 21.50
CA THR A 158 8.68 -1.99 20.19
C THR A 158 9.60 -1.01 19.46
N ASN A 159 10.44 -1.54 18.56
CA ASN A 159 11.29 -0.73 17.68
C ASN A 159 10.61 -0.39 16.35
N TRP A 160 9.40 -0.92 16.13
CA TRP A 160 8.67 -0.79 14.87
C TRP A 160 7.80 0.46 14.89
N ILE A 161 8.07 1.37 13.97
CA ILE A 161 7.28 2.58 13.75
C ILE A 161 6.12 2.22 12.82
N ASP A 162 4.89 2.56 13.23
CA ASP A 162 3.70 2.24 12.46
C ASP A 162 3.50 3.24 11.29
N ILE A 163 3.30 2.72 10.08
CA ILE A 163 3.02 3.53 8.88
C ILE A 163 1.50 3.62 8.69
N ALA A 164 0.86 2.46 8.52
CA ALA A 164 -0.55 2.37 8.25
C ALA A 164 -1.12 0.99 8.63
N ILE A 165 -2.37 0.97 9.06
CA ILE A 165 -3.18 -0.25 9.23
C ILE A 165 -4.38 -0.23 8.28
N LEU A 166 -4.45 -1.22 7.40
CA LEU A 166 -5.60 -1.47 6.54
C LEU A 166 -6.45 -2.57 7.18
N THR A 167 -7.62 -2.26 7.70
CA THR A 167 -8.44 -3.19 8.50
C THR A 167 -9.91 -3.19 8.11
N ASN A 168 -10.57 -4.35 8.18
CA ASN A 168 -12.03 -4.41 8.02
C ASN A 168 -12.76 -3.77 9.21
N ARG A 169 -12.10 -3.67 10.39
CA ARG A 169 -12.62 -3.08 11.63
C ARG A 169 -12.35 -1.58 11.70
N GLN A 170 -13.00 -0.82 10.82
CA GLN A 170 -12.88 0.65 10.80
C GLN A 170 -13.29 1.30 12.11
N ASP A 171 -14.18 0.67 12.88
CA ASP A 171 -14.57 1.08 14.24
C ASP A 171 -13.38 1.16 15.21
N LEU A 172 -12.31 0.38 14.96
CA LEU A 172 -11.10 0.36 15.78
C LEU A 172 -10.04 1.37 15.33
N CYS A 173 -10.24 2.11 14.24
CA CYS A 173 -9.24 3.04 13.74
C CYS A 173 -8.82 4.10 14.76
N SER A 174 -9.79 4.69 15.47
CA SER A 174 -9.51 5.66 16.54
C SER A 174 -8.66 5.05 17.65
N TYR A 175 -8.95 3.80 18.02
CA TYR A 175 -8.18 3.05 19.00
C TYR A 175 -6.75 2.79 18.52
N TYR A 176 -6.54 2.28 17.31
CA TYR A 176 -5.21 2.01 16.75
C TYR A 176 -4.33 3.27 16.69
N ARG A 177 -4.92 4.39 16.27
CA ARG A 177 -4.21 5.67 16.15
C ARG A 177 -3.77 6.22 17.49
N GLN A 178 -4.62 6.15 18.51
CA GLN A 178 -4.33 6.67 19.85
C GLN A 178 -3.41 5.76 20.64
N ASN A 179 -3.47 4.45 20.39
CA ASN A 179 -2.73 3.44 21.14
C ASN A 179 -1.48 2.93 20.40
N SER A 180 -1.04 3.58 19.32
CA SER A 180 0.25 3.28 18.69
C SER A 180 1.41 3.87 19.51
N GLN A 181 2.57 3.18 19.55
CA GLN A 181 3.77 3.74 20.17
C GLN A 181 4.31 4.97 19.42
N ASN A 182 3.82 5.25 18.21
CA ASN A 182 4.12 6.50 17.51
C ASN A 182 3.81 7.74 18.36
N VAL A 183 2.70 7.71 19.09
CA VAL A 183 2.14 8.84 19.85
C VAL A 183 2.01 8.59 21.35
N GLN A 184 2.05 7.33 21.80
CA GLN A 184 1.86 6.96 23.20
C GLN A 184 3.11 6.25 23.73
N SER A 185 3.61 6.68 24.90
CA SER A 185 4.73 6.00 25.55
C SER A 185 4.37 4.58 26.02
N ARG A 186 5.40 3.80 26.34
CA ARG A 186 5.31 2.43 26.84
C ARG A 186 6.07 2.30 28.14
N PHE A 187 5.71 1.31 28.93
CA PHE A 187 6.41 1.02 30.17
C PHE A 187 6.76 -0.46 30.24
N ALA A 188 7.93 -0.76 30.79
CA ALA A 188 8.36 -2.13 30.99
C ALA A 188 9.25 -2.28 32.22
N CYS A 189 9.23 -3.49 32.80
CA CYS A 189 10.20 -3.93 33.79
C CYS A 189 11.45 -4.44 33.07
N THR A 190 12.60 -3.79 33.26
CA THR A 190 13.85 -4.17 32.59
C THR A 190 15.07 -3.90 33.48
N PHE A 191 16.21 -4.45 33.11
CA PHE A 191 17.48 -4.16 33.77
C PHE A 191 18.18 -2.97 33.12
N ALA A 192 19.03 -2.29 33.89
CA ALA A 192 19.75 -1.10 33.44
C ALA A 192 20.77 -1.40 32.34
N THR A 193 21.32 -2.62 32.28
CA THR A 193 22.37 -2.98 31.33
C THR A 193 22.02 -4.24 30.52
N LYS A 194 22.56 -4.32 29.30
CA LYS A 194 22.48 -5.52 28.46
C LYS A 194 23.13 -6.75 29.13
N ALA A 195 24.20 -6.55 29.89
CA ALA A 195 24.87 -7.63 30.62
C ALA A 195 23.95 -8.26 31.68
N ASP A 196 23.19 -7.44 32.40
CA ASP A 196 22.21 -7.92 33.37
C ASP A 196 21.06 -8.69 32.69
N LEU A 197 20.62 -8.24 31.51
CA LEU A 197 19.63 -8.96 30.70
C LEU A 197 20.13 -10.33 30.22
N ILE A 198 21.40 -10.42 29.79
CA ILE A 198 22.03 -11.70 29.43
C ILE A 198 22.09 -12.61 30.65
N LYS A 199 22.56 -12.11 31.80
CA LYS A 199 22.61 -12.86 33.06
C LYS A 199 21.22 -13.36 33.47
N ALA A 200 20.19 -12.51 33.39
CA ALA A 200 18.82 -12.88 33.68
C ALA A 200 18.30 -13.97 32.73
N ASN A 201 18.60 -13.84 31.44
CA ASN A 201 18.26 -14.82 30.43
C ASN A 201 18.90 -16.19 30.68
N ASP A 202 20.19 -16.23 31.01
CA ASP A 202 20.94 -17.47 31.26
C ASP A 202 20.45 -18.17 32.52
N LEU A 203 20.07 -17.38 33.53
CA LEU A 203 19.46 -17.83 34.78
C LEU A 203 17.94 -18.12 34.63
N LYS A 204 17.37 -17.94 33.44
CA LYS A 204 15.94 -18.14 33.15
C LYS A 204 15.00 -17.33 34.06
N ILE A 205 15.43 -16.12 34.41
CA ILE A 205 14.65 -15.18 35.22
C ILE A 205 13.50 -14.62 34.38
N ILE A 206 12.30 -14.62 34.96
CA ILE A 206 11.12 -13.98 34.38
C ILE A 206 10.81 -12.69 35.14
N LEU A 207 10.84 -11.57 34.43
CA LEU A 207 10.44 -10.26 34.91
C LEU A 207 8.92 -10.07 34.77
N PRO A 208 8.27 -9.44 35.75
CA PRO A 208 6.86 -9.10 35.66
C PRO A 208 6.60 -8.04 34.58
N ASN A 209 5.36 -7.98 34.10
CA ASN A 209 4.94 -7.08 33.02
C ASN A 209 4.05 -5.92 33.49
N ASN A 210 3.91 -5.73 34.81
CA ASN A 210 3.21 -4.61 35.44
C ASN A 210 4.11 -3.92 36.49
N LYS A 211 3.74 -2.70 36.85
CA LYS A 211 4.53 -1.82 37.70
C LYS A 211 4.67 -2.36 39.12
N GLU A 212 3.55 -2.71 39.74
CA GLU A 212 3.47 -3.12 41.13
C GLU A 212 4.37 -4.33 41.39
N ALA A 213 4.29 -5.35 40.53
CA ALA A 213 5.13 -6.54 40.64
C ALA A 213 6.60 -6.26 40.30
N CYS A 214 6.90 -5.31 39.40
CA CYS A 214 8.27 -4.92 39.09
C CYS A 214 8.95 -4.23 40.27
N GLU A 215 8.25 -3.32 40.94
CA GLU A 215 8.75 -2.60 42.11
C GLU A 215 8.92 -3.52 43.33
N ALA A 216 8.06 -4.54 43.45
CA ALA A 216 8.18 -5.60 44.45
C ALA A 216 9.19 -6.70 44.07
N PHE A 217 9.76 -6.67 42.86
CA PHE A 217 10.59 -7.76 42.38
C PHE A 217 11.87 -7.91 43.20
N ASN A 218 12.04 -9.08 43.81
CA ASN A 218 13.24 -9.45 44.53
C ASN A 218 13.62 -10.89 44.20
N ASN A 219 14.83 -11.10 43.67
CA ASN A 219 15.32 -12.43 43.34
C ASN A 219 16.74 -12.61 43.92
N PRO A 220 16.92 -13.51 44.92
CA PRO A 220 18.23 -13.72 45.56
C PRO A 220 19.34 -14.15 44.60
N ILE A 221 19.00 -14.86 43.51
CA ILE A 221 19.96 -15.38 42.52
C ILE A 221 20.65 -14.25 41.76
N LEU A 222 20.02 -13.08 41.67
CA LEU A 222 20.57 -11.92 40.96
C LEU A 222 21.62 -11.13 41.76
N ASN A 223 21.95 -11.55 43.00
CA ASN A 223 22.99 -10.93 43.84
C ASN A 223 22.86 -9.40 43.95
N GLY A 224 21.65 -8.89 44.15
CA GLY A 224 21.38 -7.46 44.32
C GLY A 224 21.11 -6.68 43.04
N ILE A 225 21.24 -7.29 41.85
CA ILE A 225 20.80 -6.68 40.59
C ILE A 225 19.26 -6.64 40.59
N LYS A 226 18.69 -5.44 40.50
CA LYS A 226 17.23 -5.21 40.51
C LYS A 226 16.77 -4.62 39.18
N PRO A 227 15.65 -5.11 38.62
CA PRO A 227 15.02 -4.45 37.48
C PRO A 227 14.39 -3.14 37.92
N ARG A 228 14.04 -2.30 36.96
CA ARG A 228 13.34 -1.04 37.15
C ARG A 228 12.14 -0.98 36.22
N TRP A 229 11.06 -0.40 36.72
CA TRP A 229 9.94 0.00 35.89
C TRP A 229 10.30 1.32 35.21
N ILE A 230 10.49 1.31 33.89
CA ILE A 230 10.93 2.50 33.16
C ILE A 230 9.95 2.84 32.03
N GLU A 231 9.86 4.14 31.74
CA GLU A 231 9.17 4.66 30.57
C GLU A 231 10.08 4.57 29.33
N PHE A 232 9.51 4.10 28.24
CA PHE A 232 10.02 4.17 26.89
C PHE A 232 9.18 5.22 26.16
N PRO A 233 9.77 6.33 25.70
CA PRO A 233 9.01 7.40 25.09
C PRO A 233 8.29 6.92 23.81
N SER A 234 7.24 7.64 23.44
CA SER A 234 6.66 7.49 22.10
C SER A 234 7.72 7.78 21.03
N HIS A 235 7.55 7.23 19.83
CA HIS A 235 8.48 7.51 18.72
C HIS A 235 8.43 8.97 18.23
N ASN A 236 7.47 9.77 18.74
CA ASN A 236 7.24 11.15 18.31
C ASN A 236 7.02 11.22 16.79
N GLN A 237 6.21 10.27 16.30
CA GLN A 237 5.81 10.15 14.90
C GLN A 237 4.31 10.40 14.80
N PRO A 238 3.80 10.78 13.61
CA PRO A 238 2.37 10.81 13.38
C PRO A 238 1.71 9.47 13.73
N PRO A 239 0.46 9.46 14.22
CA PRO A 239 -0.26 8.20 14.40
C PRO A 239 -0.37 7.47 13.05
N PRO A 240 -0.44 6.13 13.04
CA PRO A 240 -0.57 5.37 11.81
C PRO A 240 -1.81 5.80 11.01
N GLU A 241 -1.69 5.79 9.70
CA GLU A 241 -2.87 5.93 8.86
C GLU A 241 -3.78 4.72 9.04
N CYS A 242 -5.10 4.90 9.03
CA CYS A 242 -6.05 3.79 9.17
C CYS A 242 -7.11 3.85 8.08
N TYR A 243 -7.18 2.78 7.29
CA TYR A 243 -8.05 2.68 6.13
C TYR A 243 -8.67 1.28 6.04
N SER A 244 -9.68 1.13 5.19
CA SER A 244 -10.18 -0.17 4.76
C SER A 244 -9.22 -0.76 3.71
N PRO A 245 -8.92 -2.07 3.76
CA PRO A 245 -8.11 -2.71 2.75
C PRO A 245 -8.86 -2.85 1.43
N SER A 246 -8.12 -3.01 0.34
CA SER A 246 -8.72 -3.43 -0.93
C SER A 246 -9.33 -4.81 -0.78
N TYR A 247 -10.45 -5.06 -1.47
CA TYR A 247 -10.97 -6.41 -1.64
C TYR A 247 -9.88 -7.30 -2.23
N THR A 248 -9.65 -8.46 -1.63
CA THR A 248 -8.75 -9.47 -2.19
C THR A 248 -9.40 -10.84 -2.10
N ARG A 249 -9.33 -11.59 -3.21
CA ARG A 249 -9.94 -12.92 -3.30
C ARG A 249 -9.07 -13.97 -2.59
N GLU A 250 -9.71 -14.84 -1.82
CA GLU A 250 -9.05 -16.00 -1.20
C GLU A 250 -8.40 -16.93 -2.24
N ASN A 251 -7.26 -17.51 -1.89
CA ASN A 251 -6.46 -18.47 -2.66
C ASN A 251 -5.98 -17.98 -4.04
N HIS A 252 -6.00 -16.67 -4.30
CA HIS A 252 -5.58 -16.07 -5.58
C HIS A 252 -4.44 -15.06 -5.38
N LEU A 253 -3.54 -15.31 -4.41
CA LEU A 253 -2.38 -14.47 -4.08
C LEU A 253 -2.74 -12.98 -3.84
N GLY A 254 -3.94 -12.73 -3.34
CA GLY A 254 -4.41 -11.39 -3.01
C GLY A 254 -4.88 -10.61 -4.23
N ASP A 255 -5.27 -11.28 -5.34
CA ASP A 255 -5.83 -10.62 -6.52
C ASP A 255 -6.99 -9.69 -6.12
N ALA A 256 -6.80 -8.40 -6.39
CA ALA A 256 -7.76 -7.36 -6.03
C ALA A 256 -8.70 -7.06 -7.19
N SER A 257 -9.78 -6.33 -6.92
CA SER A 257 -10.73 -5.91 -7.96
C SER A 257 -10.00 -5.15 -9.08
N GLY A 258 -10.13 -5.61 -10.32
CA GLY A 258 -9.44 -5.02 -11.48
C GLY A 258 -8.19 -5.76 -11.95
N SER A 259 -7.88 -6.93 -11.39
CA SER A 259 -6.71 -7.77 -11.75
C SER A 259 -5.35 -7.12 -11.47
N ASP A 260 -5.31 -6.18 -10.52
CA ASP A 260 -4.08 -5.58 -10.02
C ASP A 260 -3.77 -6.13 -8.61
N MET A 261 -2.47 -6.18 -8.27
CA MET A 261 -2.08 -6.49 -6.88
C MET A 261 -2.46 -5.32 -5.96
N PRO A 262 -2.88 -5.60 -4.72
CA PRO A 262 -3.21 -4.56 -3.75
C PRO A 262 -1.96 -3.71 -3.50
N VAL A 263 -2.18 -2.40 -3.39
CA VAL A 263 -1.11 -1.40 -3.32
C VAL A 263 -1.40 -0.38 -2.22
N TYR A 264 -0.35 -0.02 -1.48
CA TYR A 264 -0.34 1.12 -0.58
C TYR A 264 0.83 2.03 -0.94
N ASN A 265 0.55 3.29 -1.23
CA ASN A 265 1.57 4.27 -1.60
C ASN A 265 2.12 4.93 -0.34
N TRP A 266 3.27 4.45 0.12
CA TRP A 266 3.94 5.00 1.29
C TRP A 266 4.73 6.25 0.91
N THR A 267 4.45 7.38 1.57
CA THR A 267 5.31 8.56 1.51
C THR A 267 6.43 8.41 2.52
N LEU A 268 7.67 8.35 2.04
CA LEU A 268 8.83 8.09 2.89
C LEU A 268 9.01 9.21 3.92
N PRO A 269 9.29 8.87 5.19
CA PRO A 269 9.46 9.84 6.27
C PRO A 269 10.64 10.77 6.01
N ASN A 270 10.57 11.98 6.57
CA ASN A 270 11.64 12.95 6.45
C ASN A 270 12.80 12.69 7.43
N ILE A 271 13.53 11.59 7.21
CA ILE A 271 14.68 11.17 8.01
C ILE A 271 15.89 10.86 7.12
N SER A 272 17.09 10.88 7.68
CA SER A 272 18.31 10.40 7.03
C SER A 272 18.75 9.12 7.72
N ALA A 273 18.65 7.98 7.05
CA ALA A 273 18.96 6.69 7.64
C ALA A 273 19.63 5.77 6.62
N LYS A 274 20.72 5.13 7.03
CA LYS A 274 21.49 4.23 6.15
C LYS A 274 20.97 2.80 6.11
N LYS A 275 20.16 2.44 7.11
CA LYS A 275 19.78 1.05 7.34
C LYS A 275 18.37 1.02 7.88
N CYS A 276 17.42 0.73 7.01
CA CYS A 276 16.02 0.60 7.34
C CYS A 276 15.47 -0.74 6.85
N VAL A 277 14.46 -1.27 7.54
CA VAL A 277 13.72 -2.47 7.16
C VAL A 277 12.23 -2.15 7.18
N LEU A 278 11.52 -2.53 6.12
CA LEU A 278 10.06 -2.48 6.03
C LEU A 278 9.52 -3.84 6.48
N ARG A 279 8.49 -3.84 7.32
CA ARG A 279 7.73 -5.01 7.74
C ARG A 279 6.27 -4.85 7.33
N VAL A 280 5.69 -5.93 6.82
CA VAL A 280 4.25 -6.06 6.60
C VAL A 280 3.75 -7.20 7.46
N ARG A 281 2.73 -6.96 8.27
CA ARG A 281 1.99 -8.00 9.01
C ARG A 281 0.61 -8.18 8.40
N TYR A 282 0.16 -9.42 8.31
CA TYR A 282 -1.17 -9.77 7.85
C TYR A 282 -1.83 -10.65 8.90
N ASN A 283 -2.79 -10.05 9.60
CA ASN A 283 -3.54 -10.67 10.69
C ASN A 283 -4.90 -11.09 10.15
N ILE A 284 -5.29 -12.33 10.41
CA ILE A 284 -6.60 -12.86 10.03
C ILE A 284 -7.28 -13.53 11.22
N SER A 285 -8.60 -13.45 11.23
CA SER A 285 -9.46 -14.33 12.01
C SER A 285 -10.70 -14.77 11.24
N THR A 286 -11.26 -15.91 11.60
CA THR A 286 -12.55 -16.39 11.10
C THR A 286 -13.70 -15.51 11.57
N GLY A 287 -14.82 -15.51 10.84
CA GLY A 287 -16.07 -14.88 11.28
C GLY A 287 -16.82 -15.62 12.41
N ASP A 288 -16.32 -16.76 12.87
CA ASP A 288 -16.97 -17.59 13.90
C ASP A 288 -16.97 -16.95 15.31
N TYR A 289 -16.17 -15.90 15.54
CA TYR A 289 -16.10 -15.17 16.80
C TYR A 289 -15.57 -13.74 16.61
N ASP A 290 -15.85 -12.86 17.56
CA ASP A 290 -15.25 -11.52 17.59
C ASP A 290 -13.88 -11.56 18.26
N GLY A 291 -12.82 -11.57 17.45
CA GLY A 291 -11.44 -11.64 17.92
C GLY A 291 -10.99 -10.46 18.80
N TRP A 292 -11.73 -9.35 18.80
CA TRP A 292 -11.39 -8.19 19.63
C TRP A 292 -11.87 -8.32 21.07
N ASN A 293 -13.01 -8.98 21.28
CA ASN A 293 -13.70 -9.02 22.57
C ASN A 293 -13.47 -10.34 23.34
N ILE A 294 -12.37 -11.02 23.05
CA ILE A 294 -11.98 -12.29 23.69
C ILE A 294 -10.65 -12.19 24.42
N ASN A 295 -10.46 -13.04 25.41
CA ASN A 295 -9.26 -13.10 26.24
C ASN A 295 -9.06 -14.55 26.76
N SER A 296 -8.10 -14.75 27.66
CA SER A 296 -7.78 -16.10 28.17
C SER A 296 -8.92 -16.80 28.91
N THR A 297 -9.98 -16.10 29.34
CA THR A 297 -11.19 -16.74 29.91
C THR A 297 -11.95 -17.57 28.88
N SER A 298 -11.78 -17.26 27.58
CA SER A 298 -12.38 -17.98 26.46
C SER A 298 -11.57 -19.19 26.00
N ASP A 299 -10.40 -19.44 26.59
CA ASP A 299 -9.52 -20.56 26.21
C ASP A 299 -10.13 -21.92 26.56
N ASN A 300 -9.52 -22.98 26.04
CA ASN A 300 -9.83 -24.38 26.39
C ASN A 300 -11.30 -24.78 26.16
N GLY A 301 -11.93 -24.26 25.11
CA GLY A 301 -13.30 -24.61 24.72
C GLY A 301 -14.38 -23.73 25.37
N ASN A 302 -14.00 -22.73 26.17
CA ASN A 302 -14.95 -21.82 26.81
C ASN A 302 -15.51 -20.75 25.85
N LEU A 303 -15.05 -20.69 24.61
CA LEU A 303 -15.53 -19.75 23.60
C LEU A 303 -16.90 -20.18 23.05
N TYR A 304 -17.91 -19.32 23.23
CA TYR A 304 -19.26 -19.58 22.72
C TYR A 304 -19.45 -19.08 21.28
N ILE A 305 -19.18 -19.96 20.31
CA ILE A 305 -19.19 -19.64 18.87
C ILE A 305 -20.57 -19.62 18.19
N MET A 306 -21.63 -20.18 18.83
CA MET A 306 -22.95 -20.35 18.19
C MET A 306 -24.07 -19.62 18.93
N LYS A 307 -23.79 -18.44 19.51
CA LYS A 307 -24.76 -17.67 20.31
C LYS A 307 -26.07 -17.34 19.58
N GLU A 308 -26.00 -17.25 18.26
CA GLU A 308 -27.14 -16.87 17.41
C GLU A 308 -28.07 -18.06 17.13
N TYR A 309 -27.56 -19.28 17.24
CA TYR A 309 -28.27 -20.50 16.89
C TYR A 309 -28.75 -21.31 18.10
N PHE A 310 -28.11 -21.11 19.26
CA PHE A 310 -28.47 -21.79 20.51
C PHE A 310 -28.80 -20.78 21.62
N PRO A 311 -29.74 -21.11 22.52
CA PRO A 311 -30.11 -20.23 23.62
C PRO A 311 -28.99 -20.05 24.65
N ASN A 312 -28.10 -21.04 24.77
CA ASN A 312 -26.94 -21.02 25.66
C ASN A 312 -25.88 -22.02 25.19
N GLN A 313 -24.65 -21.85 25.68
CA GLN A 313 -23.51 -22.69 25.36
C GLN A 313 -23.75 -24.17 25.71
N SER A 314 -24.35 -24.48 26.86
CA SER A 314 -24.62 -25.87 27.26
C SER A 314 -25.47 -26.62 26.23
N THR A 315 -26.46 -25.96 25.63
CA THR A 315 -27.31 -26.53 24.59
C THR A 315 -26.50 -26.79 23.30
N ALA A 316 -25.67 -25.85 22.88
CA ALA A 316 -24.78 -26.02 21.73
C ALA A 316 -23.79 -27.19 21.96
N GLU A 317 -23.18 -27.24 23.14
CA GLU A 317 -22.20 -28.25 23.52
C GLU A 317 -22.78 -29.65 23.67
N SER A 318 -24.05 -29.77 24.08
CA SER A 318 -24.79 -31.04 24.12
C SER A 318 -24.96 -31.66 22.72
N ARG A 319 -24.87 -30.82 21.69
CA ARG A 319 -24.91 -31.20 20.27
C ARG A 319 -23.53 -31.18 19.62
N GLY A 320 -22.47 -30.99 20.41
CA GLY A 320 -21.09 -31.02 19.94
C GLY A 320 -20.55 -29.73 19.30
N TYR A 321 -21.34 -28.65 19.26
CA TYR A 321 -20.89 -27.34 18.76
C TYR A 321 -19.96 -26.67 19.77
N ARG A 322 -18.69 -27.10 19.76
CA ARG A 322 -17.62 -26.65 20.64
C ARG A 322 -16.49 -26.04 19.82
N TYR A 323 -15.85 -25.02 20.36
CA TYR A 323 -14.61 -24.50 19.79
C TYR A 323 -13.44 -25.45 20.09
N GLN A 324 -13.23 -26.44 19.21
CA GLN A 324 -12.14 -27.42 19.31
C GLN A 324 -11.73 -27.93 17.93
N THR A 325 -10.55 -28.54 17.83
CA THR A 325 -10.12 -29.25 16.63
C THR A 325 -11.00 -30.47 16.41
N ASN A 326 -11.43 -30.69 15.17
CA ASN A 326 -12.28 -31.79 14.73
C ASN A 326 -13.50 -32.08 15.63
N PRO A 327 -14.42 -31.12 15.82
CA PRO A 327 -15.61 -31.33 16.64
C PRO A 327 -16.55 -32.33 15.97
N GLU A 328 -17.17 -33.17 16.80
CA GLU A 328 -18.22 -34.10 16.40
C GLU A 328 -19.58 -33.48 16.71
N ILE A 329 -20.37 -33.20 15.68
CA ILE A 329 -21.62 -32.44 15.78
C ILE A 329 -22.85 -33.29 15.45
N LYS A 330 -23.93 -33.05 16.20
CA LYS A 330 -25.26 -33.62 15.95
C LYS A 330 -26.12 -32.57 15.25
N LEU A 331 -26.38 -32.77 13.96
CA LEU A 331 -27.18 -31.86 13.15
C LEU A 331 -28.69 -32.12 13.31
N PHE A 332 -29.08 -33.39 13.35
CA PHE A 332 -30.48 -33.80 13.38
C PHE A 332 -30.97 -33.98 14.83
N ASN A 333 -32.28 -33.87 15.04
CA ASN A 333 -32.92 -34.14 16.33
C ASN A 333 -33.45 -35.57 16.42
N ASP A 334 -33.77 -36.14 15.27
CA ASP A 334 -34.51 -37.37 15.05
C ASP A 334 -33.67 -38.46 14.37
N ILE A 335 -32.47 -38.12 13.90
CA ILE A 335 -31.52 -39.06 13.29
C ILE A 335 -30.28 -39.15 14.18
N ASP A 336 -29.91 -40.35 14.61
CA ASP A 336 -28.66 -40.62 15.33
C ASP A 336 -27.48 -40.67 14.35
N LEU A 337 -27.13 -39.48 13.82
CA LEU A 337 -26.00 -39.28 12.93
C LEU A 337 -25.14 -38.13 13.43
N THR A 338 -23.87 -38.42 13.66
CA THR A 338 -22.87 -37.45 14.11
C THR A 338 -21.87 -37.18 12.97
N PHE A 339 -21.63 -35.91 12.66
CA PHE A 339 -20.64 -35.49 11.66
C PHE A 339 -19.38 -35.05 12.37
N GLN A 340 -18.22 -35.50 11.92
CA GLN A 340 -16.95 -34.92 12.35
C GLN A 340 -16.55 -33.82 11.35
N LEU A 341 -16.38 -32.59 11.84
CA LEU A 341 -15.88 -31.49 11.02
C LEU A 341 -14.36 -31.57 10.91
N ALA A 342 -13.78 -31.20 9.76
CA ALA A 342 -12.33 -31.14 9.56
C ALA A 342 -11.79 -29.74 9.92
N ILE A 343 -11.96 -29.34 11.19
CA ILE A 343 -11.59 -28.02 11.69
C ILE A 343 -10.25 -28.07 12.45
N ASN A 344 -9.36 -27.12 12.14
CA ASN A 344 -8.16 -26.86 12.93
C ASN A 344 -8.21 -25.47 13.56
N THR A 345 -8.50 -25.41 14.86
CA THR A 345 -8.58 -24.14 15.61
C THR A 345 -7.25 -23.37 15.65
N ALA A 346 -6.10 -24.04 15.42
CA ALA A 346 -4.82 -23.35 15.28
C ALA A 346 -4.74 -22.49 14.01
N GLN A 347 -5.66 -22.65 13.06
CA GLN A 347 -5.75 -21.87 11.82
C GLN A 347 -6.83 -20.77 11.88
N TYR A 348 -7.59 -20.67 12.98
CA TYR A 348 -8.70 -19.72 13.09
C TYR A 348 -8.23 -18.28 13.23
N GLY A 349 -7.09 -18.07 13.89
CA GLY A 349 -6.44 -16.77 14.04
C GLY A 349 -4.96 -16.90 13.75
N ARG A 350 -4.44 -16.12 12.80
CA ARG A 350 -3.06 -16.23 12.33
C ARG A 350 -2.47 -14.86 12.05
N VAL A 351 -1.19 -14.71 12.38
CA VAL A 351 -0.38 -13.56 11.96
C VAL A 351 0.72 -14.03 11.04
N PHE A 352 0.67 -13.58 9.80
CA PHE A 352 1.75 -13.72 8.82
C PHE A 352 2.57 -12.43 8.79
N GLN A 353 3.83 -12.54 8.38
CA GLN A 353 4.61 -11.33 8.09
C GLN A 353 5.66 -11.57 7.02
N ASP A 354 6.13 -10.47 6.44
CA ASP A 354 7.32 -10.44 5.61
C ASP A 354 8.11 -9.17 5.92
N ARG A 355 9.42 -9.20 5.69
CA ARG A 355 10.33 -8.07 5.89
C ARG A 355 11.17 -7.83 4.65
N SER A 356 11.44 -6.58 4.31
CA SER A 356 12.36 -6.24 3.23
C SER A 356 13.80 -6.64 3.57
N PHE A 357 14.67 -6.61 2.57
CA PHE A 357 16.11 -6.39 2.83
C PHE A 357 16.35 -4.95 3.27
N THR A 358 17.57 -4.66 3.73
CA THR A 358 17.92 -3.31 4.15
C THR A 358 17.88 -2.31 2.98
N PHE A 359 17.38 -1.10 3.24
CA PHE A 359 17.39 0.02 2.30
C PHE A 359 17.78 1.32 3.00
N GLU A 360 18.22 2.31 2.23
CA GLU A 360 18.54 3.66 2.74
C GLU A 360 17.38 4.63 2.52
N ILE A 361 17.20 5.56 3.45
CA ILE A 361 16.39 6.77 3.25
C ILE A 361 17.36 7.96 3.24
N ARG A 362 17.48 8.61 2.08
CA ARG A 362 18.42 9.71 1.85
C ARG A 362 17.69 11.05 1.86
N GLN A 363 18.35 12.06 2.42
CA GLN A 363 17.90 13.44 2.28
C GLN A 363 17.85 13.83 0.81
N ARG A 364 16.83 14.61 0.47
CA ARG A 364 16.57 15.06 -0.89
C ARG A 364 17.53 16.19 -1.27
N PRO A 365 18.25 16.09 -2.41
CA PRO A 365 18.98 17.20 -2.99
C PRO A 365 18.09 18.42 -3.29
N SER A 366 18.69 19.60 -3.24
CA SER A 366 18.01 20.89 -3.47
C SER A 366 17.34 20.97 -4.85
N GLU A 367 17.89 20.29 -5.86
CA GLU A 367 17.39 20.28 -7.24
C GLU A 367 15.91 19.88 -7.36
N TYR A 368 15.43 18.97 -6.52
CA TYR A 368 14.05 18.46 -6.54
C TYR A 368 13.31 18.64 -5.22
N GLN A 369 13.76 19.61 -4.42
CA GLN A 369 13.05 20.05 -3.22
C GLN A 369 11.58 20.37 -3.57
N ASP A 370 10.65 19.90 -2.74
CA ASP A 370 9.19 20.07 -2.89
C ASP A 370 8.55 19.48 -4.17
N LYS A 371 9.28 18.75 -5.01
CA LYS A 371 8.72 18.03 -6.17
C LYS A 371 8.34 16.59 -5.83
N PRO A 372 7.20 16.06 -6.28
CA PRO A 372 6.89 14.63 -6.10
C PRO A 372 7.95 13.76 -6.80
N ILE A 373 8.41 12.71 -6.13
CA ILE A 373 9.28 11.69 -6.71
C ILE A 373 8.53 10.37 -6.66
N TYR A 374 8.29 9.78 -7.83
CA TYR A 374 7.63 8.49 -7.98
C TYR A 374 8.68 7.40 -8.21
N ASN A 375 8.72 6.41 -7.33
CA ASN A 375 9.68 5.30 -7.46
C ASN A 375 9.12 4.23 -8.40
N LEU A 376 9.90 3.86 -9.42
CA LEU A 376 9.64 2.73 -10.32
C LEU A 376 10.71 1.67 -10.10
N ASN A 377 10.28 0.53 -9.55
CA ASN A 377 11.15 -0.57 -9.15
C ASN A 377 10.76 -1.87 -9.88
N VAL A 378 11.36 -2.97 -9.43
CA VAL A 378 10.96 -4.34 -9.80
C VAL A 378 10.61 -5.14 -8.55
N ARG A 379 9.74 -6.13 -8.70
CA ARG A 379 9.46 -7.17 -7.71
C ARG A 379 9.56 -8.53 -8.37
N GLY A 380 9.50 -9.58 -7.57
CA GLY A 380 9.35 -10.93 -8.08
C GLY A 380 10.67 -11.67 -8.16
N ARG A 381 10.60 -12.90 -8.66
CA ARG A 381 11.74 -13.77 -8.90
C ARG A 381 11.70 -14.25 -10.35
N ARG A 382 12.88 -14.54 -10.90
CA ARG A 382 13.01 -15.14 -12.23
C ARG A 382 12.44 -16.56 -12.24
N GLY A 383 11.77 -16.91 -13.33
CA GLY A 383 11.11 -18.18 -13.55
C GLY A 383 9.63 -18.00 -13.90
N ASN A 384 8.98 -19.06 -14.36
CA ASN A 384 7.52 -19.05 -14.55
C ASN A 384 6.77 -19.24 -13.22
N ILE A 385 5.47 -18.96 -13.22
CA ILE A 385 4.62 -19.09 -12.03
C ILE A 385 4.76 -20.45 -11.32
N VAL A 386 4.86 -21.57 -12.05
CA VAL A 386 5.01 -22.90 -11.43
C VAL A 386 6.35 -23.07 -10.73
N GLN A 387 7.42 -22.47 -11.27
CA GLN A 387 8.76 -22.48 -10.68
C GLN A 387 8.85 -21.57 -9.45
N VAL A 388 8.16 -20.42 -9.50
CA VAL A 388 8.30 -19.36 -8.49
C VAL A 388 7.17 -19.34 -7.47
N TYR A 389 6.10 -20.11 -7.65
CA TYR A 389 5.00 -20.20 -6.68
C TYR A 389 5.52 -20.74 -5.33
N PRO A 390 5.08 -20.16 -4.19
CA PRO A 390 4.04 -19.14 -4.01
C PRO A 390 4.53 -17.68 -4.03
N ALA A 391 5.80 -17.41 -4.42
CA ALA A 391 6.17 -16.06 -4.81
C ALA A 391 5.61 -15.74 -6.22
N VAL A 392 5.89 -14.53 -6.69
CA VAL A 392 5.43 -14.04 -8.00
C VAL A 392 6.60 -13.88 -8.97
N GLU A 393 6.27 -13.94 -10.26
CA GLU A 393 7.21 -13.73 -11.37
C GLU A 393 7.74 -12.29 -11.35
N TYR A 394 8.86 -12.05 -12.05
CA TYR A 394 9.40 -10.70 -12.18
C TYR A 394 8.41 -9.75 -12.84
N ASP A 395 8.23 -8.60 -12.22
CA ASP A 395 7.32 -7.55 -12.69
C ASP A 395 7.83 -6.16 -12.30
N PHE A 396 7.37 -5.12 -12.99
CA PHE A 396 7.62 -3.73 -12.59
C PHE A 396 6.67 -3.32 -11.47
N VAL A 397 7.15 -2.47 -10.56
CA VAL A 397 6.34 -1.93 -9.46
C VAL A 397 6.42 -0.41 -9.43
N PRO A 398 5.32 0.30 -9.71
CA PRO A 398 4.03 -0.25 -10.15
C PRO A 398 4.05 -0.63 -11.64
N ASN A 399 3.26 -1.63 -12.02
CA ASN A 399 3.03 -2.03 -13.42
C ASN A 399 2.33 -0.92 -14.24
N ARG A 400 1.49 -0.11 -13.58
CA ARG A 400 0.86 1.11 -14.11
C ARG A 400 1.26 2.30 -13.25
N LEU A 401 2.19 3.11 -13.76
CA LEU A 401 2.63 4.33 -13.09
C LEU A 401 1.97 5.55 -13.75
N GLU A 402 1.12 6.26 -13.03
CA GLU A 402 0.52 7.51 -13.49
C GLU A 402 1.21 8.70 -12.83
N ILE A 403 1.67 9.67 -13.63
CA ILE A 403 2.57 10.74 -13.19
C ILE A 403 2.07 12.12 -13.68
N PRO A 404 1.96 13.14 -12.81
CA PRO A 404 1.71 14.52 -13.23
C PRO A 404 2.99 15.17 -13.76
N PRO A 405 2.90 16.22 -14.61
CA PRO A 405 4.09 16.92 -15.07
C PRO A 405 4.78 17.64 -13.90
N ASN A 406 6.03 18.08 -14.07
CA ASN A 406 6.82 18.73 -13.02
C ASN A 406 7.04 17.85 -11.78
N SER A 407 7.14 16.55 -12.00
CA SER A 407 7.51 15.55 -10.99
C SER A 407 8.70 14.75 -11.48
N TYR A 408 9.30 13.95 -10.60
CA TYR A 408 10.44 13.11 -10.95
C TYR A 408 10.02 11.64 -10.92
N VAL A 409 10.57 10.86 -11.84
CA VAL A 409 10.57 9.40 -11.74
C VAL A 409 11.97 8.94 -11.33
N HIS A 410 12.05 8.09 -10.30
CA HIS A 410 13.29 7.45 -9.89
C HIS A 410 13.21 5.98 -10.31
N ILE A 411 13.94 5.63 -11.38
CA ILE A 411 13.97 4.29 -11.94
C ILE A 411 15.23 3.59 -11.43
N GLN A 412 15.03 2.52 -10.66
CA GLN A 412 16.11 1.72 -10.08
C GLN A 412 15.63 0.31 -9.78
N TRP A 413 16.56 -0.64 -9.62
CA TRP A 413 16.24 -1.99 -9.20
C TRP A 413 17.46 -2.69 -8.64
N ILE A 414 17.22 -3.70 -7.82
CA ILE A 414 18.24 -4.61 -7.33
C ILE A 414 17.83 -6.05 -7.66
N GLY A 415 18.74 -6.77 -8.33
CA GLY A 415 18.68 -8.20 -8.58
C GLY A 415 19.61 -8.97 -7.64
N SER A 416 19.91 -10.21 -7.98
CA SER A 416 20.80 -11.09 -7.23
C SER A 416 21.75 -11.83 -8.18
N ASN A 417 22.94 -12.15 -7.69
CA ASN A 417 23.95 -13.00 -8.32
C ASN A 417 23.75 -14.47 -7.97
N THR A 418 22.74 -14.80 -7.16
CA THR A 418 22.41 -16.17 -6.80
C THR A 418 20.94 -16.41 -7.07
N THR A 419 20.60 -17.44 -7.84
CA THR A 419 19.21 -17.83 -8.12
C THR A 419 19.11 -19.35 -8.29
N PRO A 420 17.93 -19.96 -8.12
CA PRO A 420 17.79 -21.39 -8.33
C PRO A 420 18.06 -21.84 -9.78
N ALA A 421 18.70 -23.00 -9.93
CA ALA A 421 18.93 -23.61 -11.22
C ALA A 421 17.61 -23.86 -11.99
N GLY A 422 17.61 -23.59 -13.30
CA GLY A 422 16.47 -23.90 -14.17
C GLY A 422 15.32 -22.88 -14.17
N ASN A 423 15.43 -21.79 -13.43
CA ASN A 423 14.42 -20.71 -13.45
C ASN A 423 14.66 -19.74 -14.64
N GLY A 424 13.74 -19.71 -15.63
CA GLY A 424 13.77 -18.79 -16.79
C GLY A 424 15.01 -18.87 -17.72
N GLN A 425 15.15 -17.95 -18.68
CA GLN A 425 16.27 -17.91 -19.66
C GLN A 425 17.64 -17.61 -18.99
N GLY A 426 18.55 -18.58 -18.90
CA GLY A 426 19.95 -18.34 -18.56
C GLY A 426 20.60 -19.35 -17.62
N ASN A 427 21.66 -20.00 -18.10
CA ASN A 427 22.47 -20.99 -17.39
C ASN A 427 23.26 -20.41 -16.20
N GLN A 428 23.33 -19.08 -16.06
CA GLN A 428 24.21 -18.43 -15.08
C GLN A 428 23.60 -18.20 -13.70
N GLN A 429 22.35 -18.58 -13.46
CA GLN A 429 21.73 -18.44 -12.13
C GLN A 429 21.79 -17.02 -11.55
N ILE A 430 21.68 -15.98 -12.38
CA ILE A 430 21.60 -14.57 -11.94
C ILE A 430 20.26 -13.92 -12.30
N ASP A 431 19.93 -12.85 -11.57
CA ASP A 431 18.79 -11.97 -11.78
C ASP A 431 19.26 -10.60 -12.25
N ARG A 432 18.81 -10.20 -13.44
CA ARG A 432 19.09 -8.91 -14.07
C ARG A 432 17.81 -8.36 -14.68
N ASN A 433 17.70 -7.05 -14.73
CA ASN A 433 16.54 -6.36 -15.27
C ASN A 433 17.00 -5.25 -16.22
N ASN A 434 16.15 -4.91 -17.19
CA ASN A 434 16.32 -3.75 -18.03
C ASN A 434 14.94 -3.19 -18.42
N LEU A 435 14.93 -2.04 -19.09
CA LEU A 435 13.71 -1.38 -19.53
C LEU A 435 13.88 -0.84 -20.95
N LEU A 436 13.04 -1.34 -21.86
CA LEU A 436 12.97 -0.89 -23.24
C LEU A 436 11.54 -0.57 -23.64
N LEU A 437 11.37 0.51 -24.39
CA LEU A 437 10.08 0.89 -24.96
C LEU A 437 9.65 -0.15 -26.01
N LEU A 438 8.36 -0.50 -26.04
CA LEU A 438 7.80 -1.43 -27.02
C LEU A 438 7.53 -0.76 -28.38
N THR A 439 7.44 -1.56 -29.45
CA THR A 439 7.05 -1.08 -30.78
C THR A 439 5.55 -0.77 -30.89
N ASN A 440 5.20 0.12 -31.82
CA ASN A 440 3.82 0.50 -32.14
C ASN A 440 3.10 -0.49 -33.06
N LYS A 441 3.80 -1.52 -33.57
CA LYS A 441 3.27 -2.37 -34.65
C LYS A 441 2.11 -3.25 -34.18
N VAL A 442 0.97 -3.11 -34.85
CA VAL A 442 -0.25 -3.91 -34.63
C VAL A 442 -0.52 -4.77 -35.86
N ILE A 443 -0.92 -6.03 -35.67
CA ILE A 443 -1.48 -6.87 -36.76
C ILE A 443 -2.96 -6.50 -36.99
N ASN A 444 -3.62 -5.84 -36.02
CA ASN A 444 -5.02 -5.44 -36.09
C ASN A 444 -5.27 -4.02 -35.52
N PRO A 445 -5.61 -3.01 -36.35
CA PRO A 445 -5.69 -1.60 -35.95
C PRO A 445 -6.82 -1.25 -34.97
N ASN A 446 -7.77 -2.16 -34.69
CA ASN A 446 -8.91 -1.88 -33.80
C ASN A 446 -8.59 -1.97 -32.30
N TRP A 447 -7.37 -2.34 -31.92
CA TRP A 447 -6.98 -2.55 -30.51
C TRP A 447 -6.46 -1.30 -29.80
N ASN A 448 -6.25 -0.19 -30.51
CA ASN A 448 -5.77 1.08 -29.94
C ASN A 448 -6.91 2.05 -29.54
N GLN A 449 -8.15 1.59 -29.42
CA GLN A 449 -9.32 2.48 -29.48
C GLN A 449 -9.68 3.27 -28.20
N PHE A 450 -8.89 3.27 -27.12
CA PHE A 450 -9.37 3.82 -25.84
C PHE A 450 -8.41 4.75 -25.07
N GLU A 451 -7.30 5.22 -25.65
CA GLU A 451 -6.43 6.19 -24.96
C GLU A 451 -6.63 7.60 -25.51
N TYR A 452 -7.03 8.54 -24.63
CA TYR A 452 -7.17 9.97 -24.97
C TYR A 452 -5.82 10.69 -25.10
N LEU A 453 -4.73 10.00 -24.73
CA LEU A 453 -3.34 10.43 -24.88
C LEU A 453 -2.69 9.66 -26.04
N ASN A 454 -1.66 10.27 -26.63
CA ASN A 454 -0.83 9.56 -27.58
C ASN A 454 -0.15 8.38 -26.88
N SER A 455 -0.38 7.19 -27.41
CA SER A 455 0.21 5.95 -26.92
C SER A 455 1.46 5.60 -27.73
N THR A 456 2.55 5.30 -27.04
CA THR A 456 3.80 4.81 -27.62
C THR A 456 4.12 3.44 -27.05
N GLY A 457 4.41 2.51 -27.94
CA GLY A 457 4.46 1.09 -27.67
C GLY A 457 3.08 0.47 -27.53
N LEU A 458 3.00 -0.82 -27.82
CA LEU A 458 1.80 -1.63 -27.64
C LEU A 458 2.07 -2.70 -26.60
N LEU A 459 1.23 -2.80 -25.56
CA LEU A 459 1.40 -3.82 -24.50
C LEU A 459 1.37 -5.27 -25.03
N LEU A 460 0.63 -5.50 -26.12
CA LEU A 460 0.57 -6.78 -26.84
C LEU A 460 1.81 -7.08 -27.68
N ALA A 461 2.69 -6.10 -27.92
CA ALA A 461 3.92 -6.33 -28.65
C ALA A 461 4.99 -6.96 -27.74
N ASN A 462 5.85 -7.78 -28.33
CA ASN A 462 6.98 -8.40 -27.64
C ASN A 462 8.34 -7.87 -28.12
N MET A 463 8.32 -7.02 -29.15
CA MET A 463 9.53 -6.47 -29.74
C MET A 463 9.74 -5.04 -29.23
N PRO A 464 10.92 -4.74 -28.66
CA PRO A 464 11.27 -3.37 -28.32
C PRO A 464 11.41 -2.52 -29.58
N ALA A 465 11.15 -1.23 -29.45
CA ALA A 465 11.38 -0.26 -30.51
C ALA A 465 12.87 0.09 -30.62
N LEU A 466 13.29 0.54 -31.81
CA LEU A 466 14.65 1.06 -31.99
C LEU A 466 14.85 2.34 -31.17
N LEU A 467 15.92 2.40 -30.39
CA LEU A 467 16.22 3.51 -29.49
C LEU A 467 16.36 4.86 -30.23
N ASN A 468 16.93 4.86 -31.43
CA ASN A 468 17.08 6.09 -32.21
C ASN A 468 15.78 6.58 -32.88
N GLN A 469 14.75 5.74 -32.96
CA GLN A 469 13.46 6.06 -33.60
C GLN A 469 12.35 6.38 -32.59
N THR A 470 12.64 6.27 -31.29
CA THR A 470 11.64 6.47 -30.25
C THR A 470 12.14 7.42 -29.17
N SER A 471 11.20 8.04 -28.46
CA SER A 471 11.44 8.86 -27.29
C SER A 471 10.67 8.26 -26.12
N PHE A 472 11.38 7.81 -25.08
CA PHE A 472 10.76 7.34 -23.84
C PHE A 472 10.85 8.47 -22.81
N LEU A 473 9.70 8.99 -22.38
CA LEU A 473 9.59 10.08 -21.38
C LEU A 473 10.43 11.34 -21.70
N HIS A 474 10.79 11.57 -22.97
CA HIS A 474 11.79 12.56 -23.40
C HIS A 474 13.17 12.45 -22.73
N LEU A 475 13.51 11.25 -22.26
CA LEU A 475 14.83 10.99 -21.70
C LEU A 475 15.92 11.12 -22.77
N PRO A 476 17.08 11.72 -22.42
CA PRO A 476 18.26 11.73 -23.29
C PRO A 476 18.61 10.33 -23.79
N LEU A 477 19.18 10.25 -24.99
CA LEU A 477 19.57 8.96 -25.58
C LEU A 477 20.50 8.16 -24.65
N ASN A 478 21.37 8.83 -23.90
CA ASN A 478 22.26 8.16 -22.94
C ASN A 478 21.50 7.47 -21.80
N ASP A 479 20.47 8.11 -21.25
CA ASP A 479 19.63 7.49 -20.20
C ASP A 479 18.85 6.29 -20.75
N ARG A 480 18.35 6.38 -21.98
CA ARG A 480 17.64 5.28 -22.63
C ARG A 480 18.57 4.12 -22.97
N ARG A 481 19.83 4.39 -23.32
CA ARG A 481 20.88 3.37 -23.42
C ARG A 481 21.14 2.72 -22.07
N GLN A 482 21.22 3.50 -21.00
CA GLN A 482 21.41 2.98 -19.65
C GLN A 482 20.26 2.08 -19.20
N LEU A 483 19.01 2.47 -19.45
CA LEU A 483 17.86 1.62 -19.15
C LEU A 483 17.86 0.32 -19.95
N ALA A 484 18.22 0.37 -21.24
CA ALA A 484 18.24 -0.80 -22.11
C ALA A 484 19.37 -1.79 -21.76
N ALA A 485 20.53 -1.26 -21.40
CA ALA A 485 21.75 -2.02 -21.11
C ALA A 485 21.98 -2.22 -19.60
N SER A 486 21.01 -1.87 -18.74
CA SER A 486 21.16 -1.86 -17.28
C SER A 486 22.47 -1.19 -16.82
N GLY A 487 22.76 0.00 -17.38
CA GLY A 487 24.02 0.72 -17.28
C GLY A 487 24.74 0.80 -18.63
N GLN A 488 26.00 0.39 -18.71
CA GLN A 488 26.77 0.39 -19.95
C GLN A 488 27.21 -1.04 -20.33
N ASN A 489 26.33 -2.03 -20.15
CA ASN A 489 26.62 -3.41 -20.48
C ASN A 489 26.40 -3.68 -21.99
N THR A 490 27.37 -4.36 -22.60
CA THR A 490 27.31 -4.78 -24.02
C THR A 490 26.94 -6.25 -24.19
N ASP A 491 26.87 -7.03 -23.11
CA ASP A 491 26.41 -8.42 -23.13
C ASP A 491 24.90 -8.47 -23.44
N PRO A 492 24.46 -9.20 -24.48
CA PRO A 492 23.07 -9.22 -24.91
C PRO A 492 22.13 -9.90 -23.90
N LEU A 493 22.67 -10.65 -22.94
CA LEU A 493 21.95 -11.35 -21.87
C LEU A 493 22.16 -10.67 -20.51
N LEU A 494 22.83 -9.51 -20.49
CA LEU A 494 23.15 -8.72 -19.31
C LEU A 494 23.98 -9.47 -18.25
N TYR A 495 24.69 -10.53 -18.62
CA TYR A 495 25.43 -11.37 -17.65
C TYR A 495 26.45 -10.57 -16.84
N ASN A 496 27.12 -9.63 -17.50
CA ASN A 496 28.12 -8.77 -16.88
C ASN A 496 27.55 -7.48 -16.26
N ALA A 497 26.22 -7.33 -16.15
CA ALA A 497 25.63 -6.14 -15.53
C ALA A 497 25.76 -6.27 -14.02
N SER A 498 25.80 -5.14 -13.32
CA SER A 498 25.62 -5.14 -11.87
C SER A 498 24.20 -5.62 -11.52
N ALA A 499 24.06 -6.27 -10.37
CA ALA A 499 22.77 -6.60 -9.79
C ALA A 499 21.99 -5.32 -9.42
N TYR A 500 22.68 -4.23 -9.06
CA TYR A 500 22.07 -2.96 -8.74
C TYR A 500 22.18 -1.98 -9.91
N PHE A 501 21.05 -1.37 -10.27
CA PHE A 501 20.97 -0.32 -11.27
C PHE A 501 20.23 0.88 -10.69
N ASP A 502 20.75 2.07 -10.94
CA ASP A 502 20.15 3.34 -10.55
C ASP A 502 20.36 4.37 -11.66
N LEU A 503 19.26 4.85 -12.26
CA LEU A 503 19.31 5.95 -13.22
C LEU A 503 19.43 7.32 -12.52
N GLY A 504 19.07 7.38 -11.24
CA GLY A 504 18.76 8.59 -10.50
C GLY A 504 17.39 9.18 -10.90
N PRO A 505 16.88 10.17 -10.14
CA PRO A 505 15.65 10.87 -10.50
C PRO A 505 15.76 11.59 -11.84
N ARG A 506 14.70 11.53 -12.66
CA ARG A 506 14.58 12.31 -13.90
C ARG A 506 13.27 13.10 -13.92
N LEU A 507 13.38 14.38 -14.27
CA LEU A 507 12.25 15.29 -14.39
C LEU A 507 11.33 14.86 -15.54
N ILE A 508 10.04 14.80 -15.26
CA ILE A 508 8.98 14.57 -16.24
C ILE A 508 8.35 15.92 -16.58
N SER A 509 8.63 16.41 -17.79
CA SER A 509 8.06 17.66 -18.29
C SER A 509 6.63 17.44 -18.82
N ALA A 510 5.91 18.55 -19.04
CA ALA A 510 4.59 18.49 -19.70
C ALA A 510 4.67 18.02 -21.16
N GLU A 511 5.83 18.14 -21.81
CA GLU A 511 6.05 17.62 -23.17
C GLU A 511 6.02 16.10 -23.19
N SER A 512 6.38 15.45 -22.07
CA SER A 512 6.32 14.00 -21.91
C SER A 512 4.90 13.44 -21.78
N ALA A 513 3.85 14.26 -21.83
CA ALA A 513 2.47 13.79 -21.79
C ALA A 513 2.19 12.70 -22.84
N GLY A 514 1.70 11.55 -22.39
CA GLY A 514 1.57 10.35 -23.24
C GLY A 514 1.52 9.07 -22.42
N VAL A 515 1.22 7.97 -23.09
CA VAL A 515 1.30 6.61 -22.54
C VAL A 515 2.51 5.91 -23.14
N TYR A 516 3.35 5.30 -22.30
CA TYR A 516 4.57 4.62 -22.72
C TYR A 516 4.54 3.18 -22.22
N HIS A 517 4.45 2.23 -23.14
CA HIS A 517 4.52 0.80 -22.84
C HIS A 517 5.95 0.30 -22.97
N TYR A 518 6.44 -0.42 -21.98
CA TYR A 518 7.82 -0.91 -21.91
C TYR A 518 7.89 -2.35 -21.42
N VAL A 519 9.02 -2.98 -21.69
CA VAL A 519 9.31 -4.39 -21.38
C VAL A 519 10.74 -4.55 -20.87
N SER A 520 10.96 -5.55 -20.04
CA SER A 520 12.28 -6.10 -19.75
C SER A 520 12.58 -7.24 -20.73
N THR A 521 13.63 -7.12 -21.53
CA THR A 521 14.00 -8.20 -22.47
C THR A 521 14.60 -9.40 -21.76
N ARG A 522 15.04 -9.23 -20.50
CA ARG A 522 15.66 -10.31 -19.72
C ARG A 522 14.65 -11.28 -19.12
N ASN A 523 13.51 -10.77 -18.68
CA ASN A 523 12.45 -11.55 -18.02
C ASN A 523 11.23 -11.71 -18.94
N ASN A 524 11.49 -12.22 -20.16
CA ASN A 524 10.49 -12.37 -21.23
C ASN A 524 10.47 -13.77 -21.86
N ASP A 525 11.00 -14.77 -21.15
CA ASP A 525 11.22 -16.14 -21.64
C ASP A 525 9.97 -16.79 -22.24
N PHE A 526 8.79 -16.44 -21.72
CA PHE A 526 7.54 -17.09 -22.11
C PHE A 526 6.72 -16.28 -23.13
N SER A 527 7.15 -15.09 -23.54
CA SER A 527 6.56 -14.21 -24.57
C SER A 527 5.09 -13.78 -24.41
N ASN A 528 4.29 -14.49 -23.63
CA ASN A 528 2.92 -14.15 -23.26
C ASN A 528 2.76 -13.94 -21.75
N ARG A 529 3.88 -13.97 -21.02
CA ARG A 529 4.01 -13.82 -19.56
C ARG A 529 5.28 -13.02 -19.34
N ASP A 530 5.12 -11.71 -19.43
CA ASP A 530 6.20 -10.78 -19.73
C ASP A 530 6.27 -9.73 -18.64
N GLN A 531 7.48 -9.41 -18.18
CA GLN A 531 7.71 -8.24 -17.34
C GLN A 531 7.51 -6.97 -18.17
N LYS A 532 6.28 -6.46 -18.18
CA LYS A 532 5.84 -5.27 -18.91
C LYS A 532 5.19 -4.27 -17.98
N GLY A 533 5.34 -3.00 -18.30
CA GLY A 533 4.69 -1.93 -17.57
C GLY A 533 4.27 -0.80 -18.49
N ARG A 534 3.54 0.16 -17.92
CA ARG A 534 3.21 1.42 -18.59
C ARG A 534 3.39 2.61 -17.67
N VAL A 535 3.93 3.69 -18.23
CA VAL A 535 3.93 5.01 -17.61
C VAL A 535 2.92 5.88 -18.33
N ILE A 536 2.01 6.51 -17.59
CA ILE A 536 1.01 7.44 -18.09
C ILE A 536 1.37 8.81 -17.55
N VAL A 537 1.92 9.66 -18.42
CA VAL A 537 2.21 11.05 -18.08
C VAL A 537 0.99 11.89 -18.41
N GLN A 538 0.35 12.43 -17.39
CA GLN A 538 -0.79 13.32 -17.57
C GLN A 538 -0.31 14.72 -18.02
N PRO A 539 -1.09 15.44 -18.84
CA PRO A 539 -0.77 16.81 -19.21
C PRO A 539 -1.14 17.83 -18.12
N PHE A 540 -1.68 17.40 -16.98
CA PHE A 540 -2.24 18.23 -15.90
C PHE A 540 -1.76 17.77 -14.52
N GLN A 541 -1.86 18.65 -13.52
CA GLN A 541 -1.48 18.33 -12.15
C GLN A 541 -2.57 17.50 -11.48
N PHE A 542 -2.16 16.51 -10.68
CA PHE A 542 -3.08 15.76 -9.83
C PHE A 542 -2.40 15.24 -8.57
N LYS A 543 -3.21 14.87 -7.59
CA LYS A 543 -2.80 14.17 -6.36
C LYS A 543 -3.76 13.02 -6.09
N TYR A 544 -3.20 11.86 -5.75
CA TYR A 544 -3.95 10.73 -5.22
C TYR A 544 -3.88 10.70 -3.70
N GLN A 545 -4.99 10.34 -3.04
CA GLN A 545 -5.01 10.06 -1.60
C GLN A 545 -6.14 9.08 -1.26
N LEU A 546 -5.86 8.15 -0.34
CA LEU A 546 -6.91 7.35 0.29
C LEU A 546 -7.66 8.22 1.32
N ILE A 547 -8.99 8.24 1.22
CA ILE A 547 -9.87 8.95 2.14
C ILE A 547 -10.64 7.91 2.94
N GLY A 548 -10.45 7.88 4.26
CA GLY A 548 -11.22 7.06 5.20
C GLY A 548 -12.20 7.89 6.03
N GLN A 549 -12.71 7.30 7.12
CA GLN A 549 -13.68 7.95 8.00
C GLN A 549 -13.11 9.13 8.82
N ASN A 550 -11.78 9.34 8.79
CA ASN A 550 -11.15 10.44 9.50
C ASN A 550 -11.16 11.74 8.68
N ARG A 551 -10.84 12.89 9.29
CA ARG A 551 -10.61 14.12 8.54
C ARG A 551 -9.38 13.99 7.66
N HIS A 552 -9.50 14.33 6.38
CA HIS A 552 -8.39 14.37 5.42
C HIS A 552 -8.31 15.71 4.71
N THR A 553 -7.10 16.12 4.35
CA THR A 553 -6.87 17.35 3.56
C THR A 553 -5.89 17.08 2.43
N MET A 554 -6.33 17.38 1.21
CA MET A 554 -5.54 17.34 -0.02
C MET A 554 -5.15 18.77 -0.41
N LYS A 555 -3.90 18.96 -0.81
CA LYS A 555 -3.41 20.21 -1.40
C LYS A 555 -2.92 19.94 -2.82
N LEU A 556 -3.33 20.77 -3.76
CA LEU A 556 -2.90 20.71 -5.17
C LEU A 556 -2.68 22.14 -5.67
N GLY A 557 -1.43 22.50 -5.94
CA GLY A 557 -1.07 23.91 -6.07
C GLY A 557 -1.38 24.63 -4.76
N ASN A 558 -2.13 25.73 -4.84
CA ASN A 558 -2.59 26.44 -3.65
C ASN A 558 -4.04 26.11 -3.27
N ALA A 559 -4.73 25.27 -4.05
CA ALA A 559 -6.05 24.77 -3.71
C ALA A 559 -5.98 23.75 -2.57
N ILE A 560 -6.92 23.87 -1.64
CA ILE A 560 -7.11 22.98 -0.50
C ILE A 560 -8.48 22.31 -0.63
N LEU A 561 -8.49 20.99 -0.51
CA LEU A 561 -9.68 20.17 -0.49
C LEU A 561 -9.72 19.39 0.82
N THR A 562 -10.78 19.55 1.59
CA THR A 562 -10.94 18.92 2.90
C THR A 562 -12.14 17.99 2.92
N PHE A 563 -11.90 16.78 3.40
CA PHE A 563 -12.87 15.74 3.69
C PHE A 563 -13.13 15.74 5.20
N PRO A 564 -14.34 16.12 5.66
CA PRO A 564 -14.68 16.04 7.08
C PRO A 564 -14.66 14.60 7.61
N GLU A 565 -14.66 14.45 8.93
CA GLU A 565 -14.86 13.14 9.55
C GLU A 565 -16.19 12.52 9.12
N ASN A 566 -16.19 11.20 8.93
CA ASN A 566 -17.31 10.38 8.51
C ASN A 566 -17.97 10.83 7.18
N CYS A 567 -17.25 11.56 6.32
CA CYS A 567 -17.76 11.94 4.99
C CYS A 567 -17.83 10.76 4.00
N VAL A 568 -17.15 9.65 4.31
CA VAL A 568 -17.19 8.39 3.55
C VAL A 568 -17.47 7.24 4.51
N ASN A 569 -18.26 6.26 4.06
CA ASN A 569 -18.60 5.09 4.89
C ASN A 569 -17.49 4.03 4.88
N THR A 570 -16.81 3.89 3.74
CA THR A 570 -15.67 3.00 3.52
C THR A 570 -14.51 3.80 2.93
N THR A 571 -13.29 3.30 3.03
CA THR A 571 -12.16 3.96 2.36
C THR A 571 -12.37 4.00 0.85
N ILE A 572 -12.10 5.17 0.25
CA ILE A 572 -12.09 5.38 -1.20
C ILE A 572 -10.75 5.97 -1.64
N SER A 573 -10.34 5.66 -2.86
CA SER A 573 -9.20 6.33 -3.51
C SER A 573 -9.70 7.56 -4.25
N VAL A 574 -9.26 8.75 -3.81
CA VAL A 574 -9.60 10.02 -4.46
C VAL A 574 -8.44 10.53 -5.30
N LYS A 575 -8.76 10.92 -6.54
CA LYS A 575 -7.86 11.71 -7.38
C LYS A 575 -8.38 13.14 -7.45
N PHE A 576 -7.58 14.09 -6.99
CA PHE A 576 -7.84 15.50 -7.14
C PHE A 576 -6.97 16.04 -8.26
N SER A 577 -7.57 16.56 -9.34
CA SER A 577 -6.87 17.03 -10.53
C SER A 577 -7.17 18.50 -10.81
N GLN A 578 -6.19 19.22 -11.35
CA GLN A 578 -6.27 20.62 -11.74
C GLN A 578 -5.87 20.75 -13.20
N TYR A 579 -6.80 21.23 -14.02
CA TYR A 579 -6.60 21.48 -15.45
C TYR A 579 -6.55 22.98 -15.69
N THR A 580 -5.50 23.44 -16.37
CA THR A 580 -5.46 24.81 -16.88
C THR A 580 -6.33 24.93 -18.14
N ARG A 581 -6.68 26.16 -18.48
CA ARG A 581 -7.38 26.51 -19.73
C ARG A 581 -6.73 25.89 -20.97
N ASP A 582 -5.43 26.06 -21.13
CA ASP A 582 -4.71 25.57 -22.30
C ASP A 582 -4.65 24.05 -22.36
N GLN A 583 -4.56 23.39 -21.21
CA GLN A 583 -4.60 21.94 -21.10
C GLN A 583 -5.98 21.40 -21.49
N LEU A 584 -7.04 22.05 -21.04
CA LEU A 584 -8.42 21.73 -21.45
C LEU A 584 -8.63 21.86 -22.95
N ALA A 585 -8.16 22.96 -23.56
CA ALA A 585 -8.25 23.13 -25.02
C ALA A 585 -7.66 21.93 -25.76
N LYS A 586 -6.48 21.45 -25.34
CA LYS A 586 -5.81 20.30 -25.98
C LYS A 586 -6.58 18.97 -25.85
N ILE A 587 -7.39 18.82 -24.80
CA ILE A 587 -8.17 17.60 -24.54
C ILE A 587 -9.55 17.65 -25.22
N LEU A 588 -10.05 18.84 -25.56
CA LEU A 588 -11.33 19.02 -26.24
C LEU A 588 -11.24 18.73 -27.76
N PRO A 589 -12.32 18.24 -28.40
CA PRO A 589 -12.42 18.12 -29.86
C PRO A 589 -12.21 19.50 -30.52
N LYS A 590 -11.86 19.54 -31.82
CA LYS A 590 -11.63 20.80 -32.58
C LYS A 590 -12.73 21.86 -32.39
N ASN A 591 -13.99 21.44 -32.27
CA ASN A 591 -15.10 22.36 -32.00
C ASN A 591 -15.03 22.97 -30.59
N GLY A 592 -14.64 22.19 -29.56
CA GLY A 592 -14.41 22.67 -28.20
C GLY A 592 -13.11 23.48 -28.02
N GLN A 593 -12.10 23.27 -28.87
CA GLN A 593 -10.88 24.08 -28.91
C GLN A 593 -11.16 25.54 -29.26
N ASN A 594 -11.98 25.79 -30.28
CA ASN A 594 -12.35 27.14 -30.72
C ASN A 594 -13.16 27.91 -29.66
N ILE A 595 -13.81 27.18 -28.76
CA ILE A 595 -14.63 27.70 -27.66
C ILE A 595 -13.73 28.17 -26.52
N VAL A 596 -12.79 27.32 -26.11
CA VAL A 596 -11.80 27.66 -25.07
C VAL A 596 -10.86 28.79 -25.51
N ALA A 597 -10.70 29.01 -26.82
CA ALA A 597 -9.88 30.11 -27.35
C ALA A 597 -10.61 31.48 -27.39
N LYS A 598 -11.95 31.53 -27.34
CA LYS A 598 -12.73 32.74 -27.63
C LYS A 598 -13.28 33.51 -26.42
N GLU A 599 -13.39 32.91 -25.25
CA GLU A 599 -14.06 33.54 -24.09
C GLU A 599 -13.13 33.76 -22.89
N THR A 600 -13.32 34.87 -22.16
CA THR A 600 -12.52 35.32 -21.00
C THR A 600 -13.03 34.81 -19.64
N LEU A 601 -13.97 33.86 -19.63
CA LEU A 601 -14.86 33.64 -18.48
C LEU A 601 -14.50 32.45 -17.57
N PHE A 602 -13.45 31.67 -17.85
CA PHE A 602 -13.11 30.45 -17.10
C PHE A 602 -11.66 30.42 -16.59
N ASN A 603 -11.49 30.05 -15.32
CA ASN A 603 -10.19 29.77 -14.68
C ASN A 603 -9.89 28.25 -14.66
N ASN A 604 -8.95 27.82 -13.82
CA ASN A 604 -8.62 26.41 -13.59
C ASN A 604 -9.87 25.55 -13.34
N VAL A 605 -9.92 24.35 -13.92
CA VAL A 605 -10.97 23.36 -13.66
C VAL A 605 -10.43 22.33 -12.70
N TYR A 606 -11.22 22.05 -11.67
CA TYR A 606 -10.89 21.04 -10.68
C TYR A 606 -11.75 19.81 -10.87
N VAL A 607 -11.14 18.64 -10.78
CA VAL A 607 -11.83 17.36 -10.97
C VAL A 607 -11.54 16.46 -9.78
N ILE A 608 -12.60 15.87 -9.23
CA ILE A 608 -12.53 14.83 -8.21
C ILE A 608 -13.04 13.51 -8.80
N GLU A 609 -12.19 12.50 -8.78
CA GLU A 609 -12.52 11.12 -9.14
C GLU A 609 -12.50 10.22 -7.88
N PRO A 610 -13.32 9.15 -7.80
CA PRO A 610 -14.27 8.69 -8.82
C PRO A 610 -15.46 9.63 -8.98
N HIS A 611 -15.86 9.88 -10.22
CA HIS A 611 -16.99 10.75 -10.51
C HIS A 611 -18.28 10.21 -9.89
N GLU A 612 -19.21 11.09 -9.52
CA GLU A 612 -20.54 10.76 -8.95
C GLU A 612 -20.54 10.11 -7.56
N TYR A 613 -19.39 9.95 -6.93
CA TYR A 613 -19.34 9.54 -5.54
C TYR A 613 -20.08 10.57 -4.68
N ARG A 614 -21.06 10.11 -3.90
CA ARG A 614 -21.82 10.95 -2.96
C ARG A 614 -21.23 10.79 -1.57
N PHE A 615 -20.80 11.90 -0.98
CA PHE A 615 -20.28 11.96 0.37
C PHE A 615 -21.44 12.04 1.38
N SER A 616 -21.25 11.43 2.55
CA SER A 616 -22.21 11.49 3.66
C SER A 616 -22.28 12.89 4.29
N SER A 617 -21.25 13.72 4.07
CA SER A 617 -21.20 15.12 4.47
C SER A 617 -20.46 15.96 3.42
N ASN A 618 -20.72 17.27 3.41
CA ASN A 618 -20.13 18.17 2.41
C ASN A 618 -18.60 18.25 2.53
N ILE A 619 -17.91 17.97 1.42
CA ILE A 619 -16.49 18.29 1.26
C ILE A 619 -16.30 19.80 1.10
N GLU A 620 -15.16 20.31 1.57
CA GLU A 620 -14.87 21.74 1.64
C GLU A 620 -13.70 22.09 0.72
N PHE A 621 -13.89 23.11 -0.10
CA PHE A 621 -12.85 23.66 -0.95
C PHE A 621 -12.42 25.03 -0.46
N GLU A 622 -11.12 25.28 -0.51
CA GLU A 622 -10.55 26.61 -0.36
C GLU A 622 -9.59 26.86 -1.52
N ILE A 623 -9.95 27.81 -2.38
CA ILE A 623 -9.17 28.19 -3.58
C ILE A 623 -8.68 29.63 -3.38
N PRO A 624 -7.38 29.92 -3.47
CA PRO A 624 -6.90 31.29 -3.35
C PRO A 624 -7.41 32.16 -4.49
N LEU A 625 -7.78 33.39 -4.14
CA LEU A 625 -8.24 34.37 -5.14
C LEU A 625 -7.16 34.71 -6.16
N THR A 626 -5.87 34.49 -5.88
CA THR A 626 -4.76 34.66 -6.83
C THR A 626 -4.77 33.64 -7.97
N GLU A 627 -5.44 32.50 -7.79
CA GLU A 627 -5.68 31.54 -8.88
C GLU A 627 -6.90 31.92 -9.73
N LEU A 628 -7.59 33.00 -9.36
CA LEU A 628 -8.72 33.56 -10.08
C LEU A 628 -8.29 34.88 -10.72
N ASN A 629 -8.73 35.15 -11.95
CA ASN A 629 -8.46 36.46 -12.58
C ASN A 629 -8.93 37.61 -11.67
N ASN A 630 -8.08 38.65 -11.56
CA ASN A 630 -8.05 39.89 -10.75
C ASN A 630 -9.33 40.56 -10.15
N ASN A 631 -10.53 39.98 -10.22
CA ASN A 631 -11.75 40.54 -9.63
C ASN A 631 -12.27 39.66 -8.49
N GLU A 632 -11.89 40.01 -7.26
CA GLU A 632 -12.26 39.33 -6.01
C GLU A 632 -13.77 39.31 -5.70
N LYS A 633 -14.64 39.87 -6.55
CA LYS A 633 -16.06 40.12 -6.21
C LYS A 633 -17.09 39.38 -7.06
N ASN A 634 -16.68 38.66 -8.12
CA ASN A 634 -17.60 38.17 -9.15
C ASN A 634 -17.28 36.75 -9.67
N VAL A 635 -17.04 35.76 -8.80
CA VAL A 635 -16.80 34.36 -9.24
C VAL A 635 -17.96 33.46 -8.84
N ASP A 636 -18.47 32.68 -9.80
CA ASP A 636 -19.42 31.59 -9.60
C ASP A 636 -18.72 30.25 -9.75
N VAL A 637 -19.09 29.27 -8.92
CA VAL A 637 -18.63 27.89 -9.04
C VAL A 637 -19.77 27.03 -9.56
N LEU A 638 -19.52 26.35 -10.67
CA LEU A 638 -20.47 25.43 -11.30
C LEU A 638 -19.96 24.00 -11.17
N GLN A 639 -20.83 23.09 -10.76
CA GLN A 639 -20.55 21.66 -10.71
C GLN A 639 -21.39 20.92 -11.76
N PHE A 640 -20.76 20.04 -12.52
CA PHE A 640 -21.48 19.17 -13.46
C PHE A 640 -22.16 18.01 -12.72
N GLU A 641 -23.49 17.86 -12.87
CA GLU A 641 -24.25 16.71 -12.38
C GLU A 641 -24.62 15.77 -13.55
N PRO A 642 -23.94 14.62 -13.70
CA PRO A 642 -24.07 13.80 -14.90
C PRO A 642 -25.44 13.13 -15.05
N ARG A 643 -26.12 12.81 -13.94
CA ARG A 643 -27.41 12.08 -13.96
C ARG A 643 -28.52 12.88 -14.64
N ASN A 644 -28.51 14.19 -14.42
CA ASN A 644 -29.52 15.10 -14.94
C ASN A 644 -29.01 15.88 -16.16
N GLY A 645 -27.71 15.82 -16.46
CA GLY A 645 -27.08 16.61 -17.50
C GLY A 645 -27.14 18.12 -17.22
N VAL A 646 -27.29 18.51 -15.96
CA VAL A 646 -27.42 19.91 -15.52
C VAL A 646 -26.19 20.37 -14.76
N TYR A 647 -26.05 21.69 -14.63
CA TYR A 647 -25.02 22.32 -13.83
C TYR A 647 -25.64 22.92 -12.59
N LEU A 648 -25.06 22.60 -11.45
CA LEU A 648 -25.45 23.15 -10.16
C LEU A 648 -24.51 24.31 -9.84
N LYS A 649 -25.08 25.51 -9.64
CA LYS A 649 -24.35 26.64 -9.09
C LYS A 649 -24.19 26.44 -7.59
N LEU A 650 -22.95 26.32 -7.13
CA LEU A 650 -22.64 26.10 -5.72
C LEU A 650 -22.62 27.42 -4.94
N PRO A 651 -23.13 27.46 -3.70
CA PRO A 651 -22.94 28.59 -2.80
C PRO A 651 -21.46 28.81 -2.51
N THR A 652 -21.01 30.06 -2.62
CA THR A 652 -19.62 30.47 -2.41
C THR A 652 -19.52 31.55 -1.34
N THR A 653 -18.49 31.48 -0.50
CA THR A 653 -18.11 32.54 0.44
C THR A 653 -16.69 33.00 0.16
N ILE A 654 -16.43 34.29 0.29
CA ILE A 654 -15.08 34.86 0.12
C ILE A 654 -14.55 35.21 1.51
N ASP A 655 -13.47 34.56 1.91
CA ASP A 655 -12.69 34.90 3.09
C ASP A 655 -11.70 36.01 2.71
N THR A 656 -12.09 37.26 2.94
CA THR A 656 -11.30 38.45 2.58
C THR A 656 -9.99 38.54 3.35
N ASN A 657 -9.93 37.98 4.56
CA ASN A 657 -8.73 38.05 5.40
C ASN A 657 -7.64 37.13 4.87
N ASN A 658 -8.01 35.91 4.48
CA ASN A 658 -7.07 34.93 3.93
C ASN A 658 -7.00 34.96 2.39
N ARG A 659 -7.84 35.79 1.74
CA ARG A 659 -8.01 35.88 0.27
C ARG A 659 -8.30 34.52 -0.37
N MET A 660 -9.28 33.79 0.19
CA MET A 660 -9.69 32.47 -0.27
C MET A 660 -11.17 32.48 -0.68
N LEU A 661 -11.50 31.88 -1.83
CA LEU A 661 -12.84 31.47 -2.21
C LEU A 661 -13.14 30.10 -1.57
N LYS A 662 -14.22 30.02 -0.82
CA LYS A 662 -14.68 28.79 -0.15
C LYS A 662 -16.01 28.34 -0.72
N PHE A 663 -16.13 27.03 -0.96
CA PHE A 663 -17.40 26.42 -1.36
C PHE A 663 -17.45 24.97 -0.89
N ARG A 664 -18.64 24.39 -0.95
CA ARG A 664 -18.92 23.03 -0.48
C ARG A 664 -19.64 22.24 -1.54
N SER A 665 -19.44 20.93 -1.54
CA SER A 665 -20.18 19.98 -2.38
C SER A 665 -20.37 18.67 -1.63
N ASP A 666 -21.47 17.97 -1.91
CA ASP A 666 -21.75 16.62 -1.39
C ASP A 666 -21.35 15.53 -2.39
N THR A 667 -20.77 15.90 -3.52
CA THR A 667 -20.56 15.02 -4.68
C THR A 667 -19.20 15.22 -5.31
N ALA A 668 -18.54 14.14 -5.70
CA ALA A 668 -17.35 14.20 -6.55
C ALA A 668 -17.75 14.49 -8.01
N GLY A 669 -16.94 15.27 -8.72
CA GLY A 669 -17.26 15.66 -10.09
C GLY A 669 -16.30 16.70 -10.67
N VAL A 670 -16.81 17.46 -11.63
CA VAL A 670 -16.06 18.52 -12.32
C VAL A 670 -16.55 19.87 -11.81
N PHE A 671 -15.63 20.71 -11.36
CA PHE A 671 -15.87 22.03 -10.79
C PHE A 671 -15.23 23.09 -11.69
N VAL A 672 -16.05 24.01 -12.19
CA VAL A 672 -15.67 25.09 -13.12
C VAL A 672 -15.93 26.44 -12.47
N PHE A 673 -14.97 27.35 -12.60
CA PHE A 673 -15.01 28.69 -12.03
C PHE A 673 -15.31 29.69 -13.14
N VAL A 674 -16.37 30.47 -12.97
CA VAL A 674 -16.89 31.40 -13.97
C VAL A 674 -16.88 32.82 -13.45
N GLU A 675 -16.29 33.75 -14.19
CA GLU A 675 -16.33 35.18 -13.84
C GLU A 675 -17.66 35.81 -14.28
N ARG A 676 -18.31 36.59 -13.42
CA ARG A 676 -19.50 37.38 -13.76
C ARG A 676 -19.09 38.73 -14.37
N PRO A 677 -19.62 39.12 -15.55
CA PRO A 677 -19.38 40.45 -16.11
C PRO A 677 -19.86 41.54 -15.15
N SER A 678 -19.11 42.64 -15.05
CA SER A 678 -19.38 43.77 -14.15
C SER A 678 -20.48 44.74 -14.62
N SER A 679 -21.11 44.51 -15.78
CA SER A 679 -22.15 45.38 -16.36
C SER A 679 -23.53 44.71 -16.38
N PRO A 680 -24.60 45.30 -15.80
CA PRO A 680 -25.90 44.65 -15.69
C PRO A 680 -26.78 44.68 -16.96
N ILE A 681 -26.46 45.44 -18.02
CA ILE A 681 -27.58 45.97 -18.84
C ILE A 681 -27.74 45.39 -20.27
N TRP A 682 -26.73 44.85 -20.96
CA TRP A 682 -26.97 44.35 -22.35
C TRP A 682 -26.24 43.06 -22.77
N ILE A 683 -25.33 42.53 -21.94
CA ILE A 683 -24.53 41.32 -22.27
C ILE A 683 -25.16 40.04 -21.69
N ALA A 684 -26.04 40.16 -20.69
CA ALA A 684 -26.60 39.05 -19.93
C ALA A 684 -27.57 38.14 -20.72
N GLY A 685 -28.25 38.65 -21.75
CA GLY A 685 -29.32 37.91 -22.44
C GLY A 685 -28.86 36.87 -23.46
N ILE A 686 -27.67 37.03 -24.05
CA ILE A 686 -27.17 36.16 -25.14
C ILE A 686 -25.83 35.51 -24.77
N VAL A 687 -24.94 36.22 -24.08
CA VAL A 687 -23.60 35.70 -23.76
C VAL A 687 -23.64 34.69 -22.61
N ILE A 688 -24.42 34.95 -21.55
CA ILE A 688 -24.50 34.03 -20.40
C ILE A 688 -25.05 32.64 -20.78
N PRO A 689 -26.15 32.50 -21.57
CA PRO A 689 -26.62 31.20 -22.03
C PRO A 689 -25.63 30.48 -22.92
N ILE A 690 -24.94 31.19 -23.82
CA ILE A 690 -23.94 30.61 -24.72
C ILE A 690 -22.76 30.09 -23.88
N VAL A 691 -22.22 30.90 -22.97
CA VAL A 691 -21.14 30.52 -22.05
C VAL A 691 -21.53 29.30 -21.19
N LEU A 692 -22.77 29.27 -20.68
CA LEU A 692 -23.30 28.11 -19.94
C LEU A 692 -23.36 26.86 -20.81
N VAL A 693 -23.85 26.95 -22.05
CA VAL A 693 -23.86 25.83 -23.01
C VAL A 693 -22.44 25.35 -23.33
N LEU A 694 -21.47 26.27 -23.40
CA LEU A 694 -20.08 25.95 -23.67
C LEU A 694 -19.42 25.24 -22.49
N ILE A 695 -19.67 25.72 -21.27
CA ILE A 695 -19.26 25.05 -20.03
C ILE A 695 -19.91 23.66 -19.94
N ILE A 696 -21.19 23.55 -20.34
CA ILE A 696 -21.92 22.29 -20.46
C ILE A 696 -21.19 21.29 -21.35
N VAL A 697 -20.83 21.71 -22.56
CA VAL A 697 -20.12 20.85 -23.50
C VAL A 697 -18.75 20.45 -22.96
N ILE A 698 -18.01 21.38 -22.35
CA ILE A 698 -16.65 21.14 -21.85
C ILE A 698 -16.65 20.11 -20.71
N SER A 699 -17.41 20.31 -19.63
CA SER A 699 -17.37 19.36 -18.51
C SER A 699 -18.03 18.03 -18.85
N THR A 700 -19.02 18.02 -19.74
CA THR A 700 -19.60 16.77 -20.29
C THR A 700 -18.53 15.96 -21.04
N ILE A 701 -17.74 16.61 -21.91
CA ILE A 701 -16.66 15.93 -22.65
C ILE A 701 -15.55 15.45 -21.70
N VAL A 702 -15.14 16.27 -20.73
CA VAL A 702 -14.14 15.89 -19.73
C VAL A 702 -14.64 14.68 -18.94
N TYR A 703 -15.88 14.72 -18.45
CA TYR A 703 -16.50 13.60 -17.73
C TYR A 703 -16.50 12.32 -18.58
N PHE A 704 -16.98 12.35 -19.83
CA PHE A 704 -17.06 11.15 -20.66
C PHE A 704 -15.70 10.63 -21.15
N LYS A 705 -14.70 11.50 -21.29
CA LYS A 705 -13.32 11.07 -21.58
C LYS A 705 -12.67 10.40 -20.38
N LEU A 706 -12.92 10.90 -19.17
CA LEU A 706 -12.40 10.32 -17.92
C LEU A 706 -13.22 9.10 -17.46
N SER A 707 -14.48 9.00 -17.90
CA SER A 707 -15.38 7.85 -17.65
C SER A 707 -15.90 7.21 -18.94
N PRO A 708 -15.04 6.56 -19.76
CA PRO A 708 -15.44 6.00 -21.06
C PRO A 708 -16.57 4.96 -20.96
N ASN A 709 -16.59 4.17 -19.89
CA ASN A 709 -17.62 3.14 -19.66
C ASN A 709 -19.01 3.75 -19.42
N ARG A 710 -19.10 4.97 -18.89
CA ARG A 710 -20.38 5.67 -18.73
C ARG A 710 -20.94 6.15 -20.06
N TYR A 711 -20.06 6.52 -21.00
CA TYR A 711 -20.49 6.87 -22.35
C TYR A 711 -21.14 5.67 -23.06
N THR A 712 -20.57 4.47 -22.92
CA THR A 712 -21.15 3.25 -23.50
C THR A 712 -22.44 2.83 -22.83
N GLU A 713 -22.56 2.94 -21.50
CA GLU A 713 -23.81 2.71 -20.76
C GLU A 713 -24.92 3.67 -21.22
N ILE A 714 -24.65 4.97 -21.24
CA ILE A 714 -25.63 6.00 -21.65
C ILE A 714 -26.00 5.87 -23.13
N LYS A 715 -25.04 5.54 -24.01
CA LYS A 715 -25.32 5.24 -25.43
C LYS A 715 -26.17 3.97 -25.56
N GLY A 716 -25.94 2.97 -24.71
CA GLY A 716 -26.75 1.76 -24.61
C GLY A 716 -28.19 2.09 -24.21
N GLU A 717 -28.38 2.86 -23.13
CA GLU A 717 -29.68 3.35 -22.66
C GLU A 717 -30.40 4.17 -23.74
N LEU A 718 -29.74 5.16 -24.36
CA LEU A 718 -30.30 5.94 -25.46
C LEU A 718 -30.67 5.08 -26.68
N SER A 719 -29.91 4.02 -26.96
CA SER A 719 -30.25 3.08 -28.05
C SER A 719 -31.45 2.20 -27.71
N LYS A 720 -31.63 1.81 -26.43
CA LYS A 720 -32.82 1.10 -25.94
C LYS A 720 -34.05 2.00 -26.01
N THR A 721 -33.92 3.26 -25.60
CA THR A 721 -34.96 4.28 -25.71
C THR A 721 -35.32 4.56 -27.18
N LYS A 722 -34.31 4.66 -28.07
CA LYS A 722 -34.56 4.80 -29.51
C LYS A 722 -35.25 3.56 -30.10
N ARG A 723 -34.96 2.35 -29.60
CA ARG A 723 -35.68 1.12 -29.96
C ARG A 723 -37.10 1.06 -29.39
N SER A 724 -37.38 1.66 -28.24
CA SER A 724 -38.74 1.74 -27.70
C SER A 724 -39.63 2.77 -28.41
N PHE A 725 -39.03 3.72 -29.14
CA PHE A 725 -39.74 4.71 -29.97
C PHE A 725 -39.84 4.33 -31.45
N LEU A 726 -39.25 3.20 -31.87
CA LEU A 726 -39.49 2.64 -33.20
C LEU A 726 -40.78 1.80 -33.14
N PRO A 727 -41.69 1.92 -34.12
CA PRO A 727 -42.87 1.05 -34.18
C PRO A 727 -42.38 -0.39 -34.23
N ARG A 728 -42.89 -1.24 -33.33
CA ARG A 728 -42.70 -2.69 -33.41
C ARG A 728 -43.36 -3.14 -34.71
N VAL A 729 -42.54 -3.59 -35.67
CA VAL A 729 -42.97 -4.35 -36.84
C VAL A 729 -43.04 -5.82 -36.44
#